data_AF-A0A412YYV9-F1
#
_entry.id   AF-A0A412YYV9-F1
#
_cell.length_a   1.000
_cell.length_b   1.000
_cell.length_c   1.000
_cell.angle_alpha   90.00
_cell.angle_beta   90.00
_cell.angle_gamma   90.00
#
_symmetry.space_group_name_H-M   'P 1'
#
loop_
_entity.id
_entity.type
_entity.pdbx_description
1 polymer ?
#
loop_
_entity_poly.entity_id
_entity_poly.type
_entity_poly.pdbx_seq_one_letter_code
_entity_poly.pdbx_strand_id
1 'polypeptide(L)'
;MPRIILKCRYLKHEKAHLAHLVRYIATREGVEMARDTHDHLPATARQKQLIDELLRALPDTQESYEYRDYQANPTMGNASAFIAISIEQNMDLVAKKENYVDYIASRPGVEKRGTHGLFTDAGVPVILSRVQEEVARHEGNVWTFILSIRREDAVRLGYDNVKRWEALLRGKRMQMAEAMKMSPENLVWYAAFHQAGHHPHVHMIAYSRDPGKGFLTEKGIEQMRAMYAKEIFHQDMYEMYQNQTVQRNELVRASADPLMKLFGQDQGRWEESSKLEQLMTQLAADLKQTKGRKVYGYLPPRVKQQVDRIVNVLSTNPAIAECYQKWYESRLEILHIYSDQTPEPPPLSKQKEFKQIKNMIIREAMEWEAYGECISEQPMDDVSLMIAEDMEIMDGTEFTDDVVADDDMSCIVEFIEDGYAKWTDEYRQTRNILYGTDGEKPDVGTANQMIYSEAEQGNTFAMCDLRQMLHYGRGCEPDPEVSQAWYNRAFRVFLNAETVKETAYLEYRLGKLYYDDLYMEKNLGASVYWLNLGAGHGNTYAQYLLGKLYLFEPTVRDDESGIFWLQNCADQGNPYAVYLLEHKDEWGRIRLRSGVIRLFHHLSALFNEQENEDHNKMHEWIDRKRGRKLKEKKIAQGIRG
;
A
#
# COMPACT_ATOMS: atom_id res chain seq x y z
N MET A 1 1.01 16.86 13.96
CA MET A 1 1.42 15.50 13.64
C MET A 1 1.21 14.61 14.85
N PRO A 2 0.57 13.44 14.67
CA PRO A 2 0.36 12.47 15.73
C PRO A 2 1.70 12.04 16.32
N ARG A 3 1.83 12.02 17.66
CA ARG A 3 3.08 11.66 18.32
C ARG A 3 2.85 10.99 19.67
N ILE A 4 3.55 9.90 19.92
CA ILE A 4 3.62 9.27 21.25
C ILE A 4 4.98 9.50 21.88
N ILE A 5 4.96 9.84 23.17
CA ILE A 5 6.15 9.87 24.03
C ILE A 5 6.11 8.63 24.92
N LEU A 6 7.16 7.80 24.82
CA LEU A 6 7.43 6.71 25.75
C LEU A 6 8.78 6.95 26.44
N LYS A 7 8.74 7.21 27.75
CA LYS A 7 9.93 7.28 28.61
C LYS A 7 10.02 6.01 29.43
N CYS A 8 11.16 5.32 29.38
CA CYS A 8 11.44 4.13 30.18
C CYS A 8 12.63 4.42 31.10
N ARG A 9 12.50 4.16 32.40
CA ARG A 9 13.60 4.21 33.37
C ARG A 9 13.54 2.96 34.23
N TYR A 10 14.67 2.56 34.82
CA TYR A 10 14.68 1.53 35.84
C TYR A 10 15.14 2.12 37.16
N LEU A 11 14.65 1.55 38.26
CA LEU A 11 15.04 1.93 39.62
C LEU A 11 15.77 0.76 40.27
N LYS A 12 16.93 1.05 40.87
CA LYS A 12 17.76 0.05 41.56
C LYS A 12 17.67 0.29 43.07
N HIS A 13 17.21 -0.72 43.81
CA HIS A 13 17.36 -0.92 45.25
C HIS A 13 17.28 0.31 46.19
N GLU A 14 16.10 0.95 46.28
CA GLU A 14 15.72 1.76 47.44
C GLU A 14 14.24 1.52 47.80
N LYS A 15 14.02 0.64 48.79
CA LYS A 15 12.69 0.11 49.15
C LYS A 15 11.67 1.22 49.48
N ALA A 16 12.10 2.25 50.20
CA ALA A 16 11.24 3.38 50.57
C ALA A 16 10.84 4.20 49.33
N HIS A 17 11.78 4.48 48.43
CA HIS A 17 11.55 5.29 47.24
C HIS A 17 10.52 4.63 46.29
N LEU A 18 10.57 3.31 46.12
CA LEU A 18 9.61 2.54 45.33
C LEU A 18 8.19 2.57 45.91
N ALA A 19 8.05 2.37 47.22
CA ALA A 19 6.75 2.45 47.89
C ALA A 19 6.12 3.85 47.77
N HIS A 20 6.91 4.91 47.93
CA HIS A 20 6.45 6.29 47.76
C HIS A 20 6.05 6.59 46.32
N LEU A 21 6.80 6.07 45.33
CA LEU A 21 6.49 6.23 43.91
C LEU A 21 5.16 5.58 43.52
N VAL A 22 4.90 4.35 43.97
CA VAL A 22 3.63 3.64 43.73
C VAL A 22 2.46 4.47 44.28
N ARG A 23 2.56 4.97 45.52
CA ARG A 23 1.51 5.83 46.11
C ARG A 23 1.34 7.12 45.32
N TYR A 24 2.44 7.79 44.96
CA TYR A 24 2.40 9.02 44.18
C TYR A 24 1.69 8.84 42.84
N ILE A 25 2.01 7.78 42.09
CA ILE A 25 1.36 7.46 40.81
C ILE A 25 -0.14 7.19 41.01
N ALA A 26 -0.50 6.57 42.12
CA ALA A 26 -1.84 6.07 42.39
C ALA A 26 -2.83 7.12 42.94
N THR A 27 -2.33 8.18 43.60
CA THR A 27 -3.18 9.11 44.38
C THR A 27 -2.94 10.59 44.10
N ARG A 28 -2.15 10.95 43.07
CA ARG A 28 -1.91 12.36 42.72
C ARG A 28 -3.18 13.03 42.15
N GLU A 29 -3.25 14.35 42.29
CA GLU A 29 -4.20 15.20 41.57
C GLU A 29 -4.16 14.93 40.05
N GLY A 30 -5.34 14.75 39.44
CA GLY A 30 -5.49 14.38 38.02
C GLY A 30 -5.60 12.88 37.75
N VAL A 31 -5.45 12.01 38.75
CA VAL A 31 -5.65 10.55 38.59
C VAL A 31 -7.14 10.23 38.40
N GLU A 32 -7.46 9.49 37.33
CA GLU A 32 -8.81 8.95 37.10
C GLU A 32 -8.96 7.58 37.78
N MET A 33 -10.12 7.34 38.41
CA MET A 33 -10.37 6.11 39.15
C MET A 33 -10.79 4.96 38.23
N ALA A 34 -9.97 3.91 38.18
CA ALA A 34 -10.31 2.64 37.55
C ALA A 34 -11.45 1.94 38.33
N ARG A 35 -12.61 1.75 37.69
CA ARG A 35 -13.81 1.19 38.36
C ARG A 35 -13.71 -0.33 38.52
N ASP A 36 -13.15 -1.02 37.53
CA ASP A 36 -13.24 -2.47 37.39
C ASP A 36 -12.36 -3.28 38.37
N THR A 37 -11.36 -2.66 39.02
CA THR A 37 -10.44 -3.39 39.92
C THR A 37 -10.98 -3.62 41.33
N HIS A 38 -11.92 -2.76 41.77
CA HIS A 38 -12.54 -2.87 43.08
C HIS A 38 -13.76 -3.81 43.04
N ASP A 39 -14.38 -3.94 41.88
CA ASP A 39 -15.57 -4.76 41.67
C ASP A 39 -15.33 -6.25 41.96
N HIS A 40 -14.08 -6.72 41.86
CA HIS A 40 -13.69 -8.10 42.18
C HIS A 40 -13.30 -8.32 43.65
N LEU A 41 -13.23 -7.27 44.48
CA LEU A 41 -12.99 -7.42 45.92
C LEU A 41 -14.21 -8.06 46.60
N PRO A 42 -14.05 -8.73 47.76
CA PRO A 42 -15.20 -9.24 48.52
C PRO A 42 -16.18 -8.13 48.87
N ALA A 43 -17.48 -8.39 48.76
CA ALA A 43 -18.53 -7.43 49.11
C ALA A 43 -18.33 -6.88 50.54
N THR A 44 -18.44 -5.56 50.67
CA THR A 44 -18.24 -4.87 51.95
C THR A 44 -19.31 -5.28 52.97
N ALA A 45 -19.01 -5.16 54.27
CA ALA A 45 -19.98 -5.44 55.33
C ALA A 45 -21.28 -4.64 55.17
N ARG A 46 -21.18 -3.39 54.70
CA ARG A 46 -22.32 -2.52 54.39
C ARG A 46 -23.12 -3.00 53.17
N GLN A 47 -22.46 -3.46 52.11
CA GLN A 47 -23.17 -4.05 50.96
C GLN A 47 -23.90 -5.32 51.35
N LYS A 48 -23.27 -6.19 52.15
CA LYS A 48 -23.92 -7.40 52.68
C LYS A 48 -25.16 -7.05 53.51
N GLN A 49 -25.03 -6.11 54.43
CA GLN A 49 -26.14 -5.64 55.25
C GLN A 49 -27.28 -5.06 54.39
N LEU A 50 -26.96 -4.22 53.40
CA LEU A 50 -27.94 -3.62 52.51
C LEU A 50 -28.64 -4.66 51.64
N ILE A 51 -27.90 -5.68 51.17
CA ILE A 51 -28.46 -6.82 50.45
C ILE A 51 -29.43 -7.59 51.36
N ASP A 52 -29.06 -7.88 52.60
CA ASP A 52 -29.94 -8.55 53.56
C ASP A 52 -31.20 -7.73 53.88
N GLU A 53 -31.10 -6.40 53.87
CA GLU A 53 -32.23 -5.49 54.04
C GLU A 53 -33.14 -5.46 52.80
N LEU A 54 -32.56 -5.43 51.60
CA LEU A 54 -33.29 -5.47 50.33
C LEU A 54 -34.03 -6.80 50.15
N LEU A 55 -33.39 -7.92 50.47
CA LEU A 55 -34.01 -9.25 50.39
C LEU A 55 -35.17 -9.43 51.38
N ARG A 56 -35.12 -8.74 52.52
CA ARG A 56 -36.22 -8.72 53.51
C ARG A 56 -37.36 -7.80 53.06
N ALA A 57 -37.03 -6.67 52.45
CA ALA A 57 -38.02 -5.68 52.02
C ALA A 57 -38.68 -6.03 50.68
N LEU A 58 -37.95 -6.72 49.79
CA LEU A 58 -38.33 -7.03 48.42
C LEU A 58 -37.94 -8.51 48.12
N PRO A 59 -38.69 -9.49 48.64
CA PRO A 59 -38.35 -10.91 48.50
C PRO A 59 -38.20 -11.36 47.04
N ASP A 60 -38.98 -10.77 46.13
CA ASP A 60 -39.02 -11.11 44.71
C ASP A 60 -37.69 -10.80 43.98
N THR A 61 -36.84 -9.93 44.56
CA THR A 61 -35.50 -9.63 44.02
C THR A 61 -34.56 -10.85 44.07
N GLN A 62 -34.90 -11.88 44.86
CA GLN A 62 -34.18 -13.16 44.91
C GLN A 62 -34.18 -13.91 43.57
N GLU A 63 -35.13 -13.61 42.68
CA GLU A 63 -35.22 -14.28 41.38
C GLU A 63 -34.32 -13.63 40.31
N SER A 64 -33.71 -12.47 40.61
CA SER A 64 -32.82 -11.75 39.68
C SER A 64 -31.54 -12.54 39.34
N TYR A 65 -31.06 -12.36 38.11
CA TYR A 65 -29.80 -12.95 37.68
C TYR A 65 -28.63 -12.38 38.49
N GLU A 66 -28.68 -11.09 38.82
CA GLU A 66 -27.67 -10.37 39.60
C GLU A 66 -27.58 -10.90 41.04
N TYR A 67 -28.69 -11.33 41.65
CA TYR A 67 -28.65 -11.99 42.96
C TYR A 67 -27.96 -13.35 42.89
N ARG A 68 -28.25 -14.15 41.84
CA ARG A 68 -27.58 -15.44 41.61
C ARG A 68 -26.08 -15.24 41.38
N ASP A 69 -25.69 -14.22 40.62
CA ASP A 69 -24.29 -13.86 40.39
C ASP A 69 -23.59 -13.41 41.68
N TYR A 70 -24.28 -12.66 42.54
CA TYR A 70 -23.79 -12.29 43.87
C TYR A 70 -23.66 -13.50 44.80
N GLN A 71 -24.62 -14.45 44.79
CA GLN A 71 -24.54 -15.68 45.58
C GLN A 71 -23.39 -16.58 45.14
N ALA A 72 -23.19 -16.70 43.82
CA ALA A 72 -22.10 -17.48 43.26
C ALA A 72 -20.73 -16.85 43.55
N ASN A 73 -20.63 -15.52 43.43
CA ASN A 73 -19.42 -14.74 43.66
C ASN A 73 -19.76 -13.43 44.40
N PRO A 74 -19.66 -13.38 45.74
CA PRO A 74 -20.06 -12.23 46.55
C PRO A 74 -19.01 -11.12 46.53
N THR A 75 -18.82 -10.55 45.35
CA THR A 75 -17.88 -9.47 45.07
C THR A 75 -18.57 -8.11 45.21
N MET A 76 -17.80 -7.03 45.38
CA MET A 76 -18.32 -5.67 45.47
C MET A 76 -19.09 -5.25 44.21
N GLY A 77 -18.67 -5.73 43.04
CA GLY A 77 -19.31 -5.48 41.75
C GLY A 77 -20.65 -6.18 41.64
N ASN A 78 -20.69 -7.49 41.90
CA ASN A 78 -21.94 -8.26 41.88
C ASN A 78 -22.92 -7.76 42.96
N ALA A 79 -22.41 -7.41 44.14
CA ALA A 79 -23.21 -6.80 45.19
C ALA A 79 -23.83 -5.46 44.74
N SER A 80 -23.03 -4.61 44.09
CA SER A 80 -23.51 -3.30 43.62
C SER A 80 -24.49 -3.43 42.45
N ALA A 81 -24.25 -4.37 41.54
CA ALA A 81 -25.16 -4.67 40.43
C ALA A 81 -26.52 -5.16 40.96
N PHE A 82 -26.51 -6.10 41.90
CA PHE A 82 -27.72 -6.59 42.55
C PHE A 82 -28.47 -5.49 43.32
N ILE A 83 -27.75 -4.68 44.10
CA ILE A 83 -28.34 -3.54 44.82
C ILE A 83 -28.97 -2.55 43.84
N ALA A 84 -28.28 -2.21 42.75
CA ALA A 84 -28.76 -1.25 41.75
C ALA A 84 -30.03 -1.75 41.05
N ILE A 85 -30.02 -2.99 40.52
CA ILE A 85 -31.16 -3.54 39.80
C ILE A 85 -32.37 -3.75 40.72
N SER A 86 -32.14 -4.15 41.98
CA SER A 86 -33.19 -4.30 42.99
C SER A 86 -33.92 -3.00 43.28
N ILE A 87 -33.19 -1.87 43.27
CA ILE A 87 -33.77 -0.54 43.48
C ILE A 87 -34.47 -0.05 42.21
N GLU A 88 -33.86 -0.26 41.05
CA GLU A 88 -34.35 0.21 39.75
C GLU A 88 -35.64 -0.50 39.33
N GLN A 89 -35.76 -1.80 39.58
CA GLN A 89 -36.96 -2.60 39.27
C GLN A 89 -38.11 -2.41 40.27
N ASN A 90 -37.85 -1.78 41.41
CA ASN A 90 -38.85 -1.58 42.47
C ASN A 90 -39.02 -0.09 42.82
N MET A 91 -38.73 0.79 41.85
CA MET A 91 -38.68 2.24 42.02
C MET A 91 -39.99 2.81 42.59
N ASP A 92 -41.13 2.24 42.21
CA ASP A 92 -42.49 2.62 42.59
C ASP A 92 -42.80 2.33 44.06
N LEU A 93 -42.20 1.28 44.63
CA LEU A 93 -42.29 0.92 46.05
C LEU A 93 -41.29 1.73 46.89
N VAL A 94 -40.14 2.08 46.29
CA VAL A 94 -39.06 2.85 46.91
C VAL A 94 -39.38 4.35 46.98
N ALA A 95 -40.12 4.89 46.01
CA ALA A 95 -40.52 6.31 45.94
C ALA A 95 -41.50 6.75 47.05
N LYS A 96 -42.21 5.83 47.71
CA LYS A 96 -43.15 6.12 48.82
C LYS A 96 -42.47 6.37 50.17
N LYS A 97 -41.15 6.21 50.27
CA LYS A 97 -40.38 6.59 51.46
C LYS A 97 -39.66 7.90 51.15
N GLU A 98 -40.11 9.00 51.76
CA GLU A 98 -39.56 10.37 51.60
C GLU A 98 -38.04 10.47 51.82
N ASN A 99 -37.41 9.45 52.42
CA ASN A 99 -35.96 9.42 52.66
C ASN A 99 -35.13 8.67 51.61
N TYR A 100 -35.70 7.98 50.61
CA TYR A 100 -34.88 7.07 49.79
C TYR A 100 -34.12 7.77 48.64
N VAL A 101 -34.66 8.86 48.10
CA VAL A 101 -34.00 9.68 47.08
C VAL A 101 -32.87 10.53 47.69
N ASP A 102 -33.07 11.07 48.91
CA ASP A 102 -32.00 11.67 49.70
C ASP A 102 -30.98 10.62 50.17
N TYR A 103 -31.38 9.37 50.45
CA TYR A 103 -30.47 8.28 50.85
C TYR A 103 -29.53 7.81 49.71
N ILE A 104 -29.97 7.92 48.44
CA ILE A 104 -29.09 7.67 47.28
C ILE A 104 -28.07 8.80 47.10
N ALA A 105 -28.44 10.04 47.47
CA ALA A 105 -27.61 11.24 47.31
C ALA A 105 -26.73 11.60 48.53
N SER A 106 -27.09 11.19 49.76
CA SER A 106 -26.51 11.70 51.02
C SER A 106 -25.93 10.63 51.96
N ARG A 107 -25.26 9.59 51.46
CA ARG A 107 -24.70 8.54 52.34
C ARG A 107 -23.60 9.04 53.30
N PRO A 108 -23.78 8.98 54.64
CA PRO A 108 -22.71 9.14 55.62
C PRO A 108 -22.01 7.78 55.81
N GLY A 109 -20.80 7.63 55.26
CA GLY A 109 -19.99 6.41 55.40
C GLY A 109 -19.93 5.48 54.18
N VAL A 110 -20.25 5.96 52.97
CA VAL A 110 -19.67 5.34 51.78
C VAL A 110 -18.17 5.59 51.86
N GLU A 111 -17.36 4.54 52.06
CA GLU A 111 -15.96 4.63 51.69
C GLU A 111 -15.93 5.13 50.24
N LYS A 112 -15.32 6.29 50.03
CA LYS A 112 -15.19 6.90 48.71
C LYS A 112 -14.74 5.80 47.74
N ARG A 113 -15.56 5.56 46.72
CA ARG A 113 -15.21 4.81 45.50
C ARG A 113 -13.72 5.03 45.18
N GLY A 114 -12.94 3.96 45.06
CA GLY A 114 -11.54 4.01 44.61
C GLY A 114 -10.65 4.94 45.44
N THR A 115 -9.93 4.42 46.42
CA THR A 115 -8.94 5.22 47.17
C THR A 115 -7.71 5.57 46.32
N HIS A 116 -7.59 4.97 45.13
CA HIS A 116 -6.50 5.15 44.18
C HIS A 116 -6.89 4.74 42.75
N GLY A 117 -6.17 5.22 41.73
CA GLY A 117 -6.44 4.94 40.31
C GLY A 117 -5.54 3.87 39.68
N LEU A 118 -5.06 2.89 40.45
CA LEU A 118 -4.22 1.81 39.90
C LEU A 118 -5.08 0.74 39.24
N PHE A 119 -4.62 0.27 38.09
CA PHE A 119 -5.16 -0.87 37.38
C PHE A 119 -4.07 -1.83 36.88
N THR A 120 -4.47 -3.05 36.55
CA THR A 120 -3.63 -4.12 36.01
C THR A 120 -4.46 -5.05 35.11
N ASP A 121 -4.04 -6.29 34.92
CA ASP A 121 -4.75 -7.37 34.24
C ASP A 121 -6.23 -7.48 34.68
N ALA A 122 -7.10 -7.86 33.75
CA ALA A 122 -8.53 -7.99 34.00
C ALA A 122 -8.81 -9.06 35.07
N GLY A 123 -9.76 -8.82 35.96
CA GLY A 123 -10.11 -9.75 37.04
C GLY A 123 -9.15 -9.75 38.24
N VAL A 124 -8.05 -9.00 38.20
CA VAL A 124 -7.07 -8.96 39.30
C VAL A 124 -7.39 -7.78 40.23
N PRO A 125 -7.69 -8.05 41.52
CA PRO A 125 -7.96 -6.98 42.48
C PRO A 125 -6.67 -6.21 42.80
N VAL A 126 -6.75 -4.89 42.81
CA VAL A 126 -5.61 -4.01 43.09
C VAL A 126 -5.80 -3.34 44.44
N ILE A 127 -4.91 -3.63 45.38
CA ILE A 127 -4.91 -3.03 46.72
C ILE A 127 -3.62 -2.25 46.88
N LEU A 128 -3.71 -0.91 46.96
CA LEU A 128 -2.54 -0.03 46.98
C LEU A 128 -1.47 -0.44 47.99
N SER A 129 -1.85 -0.74 49.25
CA SER A 129 -0.89 -1.12 50.29
C SER A 129 -0.12 -2.39 49.96
N ARG A 130 -0.78 -3.39 49.35
CA ARG A 130 -0.14 -4.63 48.90
C ARG A 130 0.81 -4.38 47.74
N VAL A 131 0.40 -3.58 46.76
CA VAL A 131 1.25 -3.22 45.61
C VAL A 131 2.49 -2.45 46.07
N GLN A 132 2.34 -1.52 47.01
CA GLN A 132 3.46 -0.78 47.60
C GLN A 132 4.48 -1.73 48.26
N GLU A 133 4.00 -2.72 49.02
CA GLU A 133 4.85 -3.70 49.71
C GLU A 133 5.53 -4.67 48.73
N GLU A 134 4.80 -5.14 47.72
CA GLU A 134 5.29 -6.05 46.68
C GLU A 134 6.42 -5.40 45.86
N VAL A 135 6.19 -4.19 45.35
CA VAL A 135 7.19 -3.46 44.55
C VAL A 135 8.40 -3.08 45.40
N ALA A 136 8.21 -2.67 46.65
CA ALA A 136 9.31 -2.31 47.55
C ALA A 136 10.20 -3.50 47.96
N ARG A 137 9.65 -4.71 47.97
CA ARG A 137 10.39 -5.94 48.32
C ARG A 137 11.01 -6.63 47.11
N HIS A 138 10.68 -6.23 45.89
CA HIS A 138 11.22 -6.86 44.70
C HIS A 138 12.75 -6.69 44.59
N GLU A 139 13.45 -7.79 44.36
CA GLU A 139 14.93 -7.83 44.30
C GLU A 139 15.49 -7.64 42.87
N GLY A 140 14.63 -7.69 41.85
CA GLY A 140 15.01 -7.48 40.45
C GLY A 140 14.82 -6.05 39.97
N ASN A 141 14.93 -5.85 38.66
CA ASN A 141 14.73 -4.54 38.04
C ASN A 141 13.24 -4.16 38.03
N VAL A 142 12.92 -3.01 38.62
CA VAL A 142 11.60 -2.38 38.50
C VAL A 142 11.66 -1.30 37.42
N TRP A 143 10.93 -1.50 36.33
CA TRP A 143 10.85 -0.57 35.21
C TRP A 143 9.67 0.37 35.37
N THR A 144 9.90 1.65 35.14
CA THR A 144 8.87 2.69 35.11
C THR A 144 8.73 3.22 33.69
N PHE A 145 7.48 3.37 33.27
CA PHE A 145 7.10 3.81 31.94
C PHE A 145 6.18 5.01 32.07
N ILE A 146 6.36 5.98 31.17
CA ILE A 146 5.43 7.08 30.98
C ILE A 146 5.03 7.07 29.51
N LEU A 147 3.76 6.75 29.25
CA LEU A 147 3.15 6.88 27.93
C LEU A 147 2.37 8.18 27.90
N SER A 148 2.64 9.04 26.93
CA SER A 148 1.97 10.33 26.83
C SER A 148 1.67 10.69 25.38
N ILE A 149 0.51 11.30 25.18
CA ILE A 149 0.04 11.82 23.90
C ILE A 149 -0.48 13.25 24.10
N ARG A 150 -0.61 14.02 23.02
CA ARG A 150 -1.17 15.38 23.09
C ARG A 150 -2.65 15.34 23.47
N ARG A 151 -3.14 16.39 24.15
CA ARG A 151 -4.55 16.46 24.54
C ARG A 151 -5.50 16.38 23.35
N GLU A 152 -5.16 17.06 22.25
CA GLU A 152 -5.94 17.04 21.00
C GLU A 152 -6.12 15.61 20.46
N ASP A 153 -5.05 14.84 20.40
CA ASP A 153 -5.06 13.44 19.98
C ASP A 153 -5.79 12.54 20.99
N ALA A 154 -5.60 12.79 22.29
CA ALA A 154 -6.25 12.02 23.33
C ALA A 154 -7.78 12.12 23.25
N VAL A 155 -8.32 13.32 23.05
CA VAL A 155 -9.76 13.55 22.88
C VAL A 155 -10.25 12.91 21.59
N ARG A 156 -9.56 13.17 20.47
CA ARG A 156 -9.92 12.65 19.14
C ARG A 156 -9.95 11.12 19.07
N LEU A 157 -8.99 10.46 19.72
CA LEU A 157 -8.80 9.00 19.68
C LEU A 157 -9.45 8.27 20.87
N GLY A 158 -10.10 9.02 21.77
CA GLY A 158 -10.78 8.49 22.97
C GLY A 158 -9.84 7.98 24.07
N TYR A 159 -8.59 8.45 24.10
CA TYR A 159 -7.59 8.21 25.14
C TYR A 159 -7.61 9.29 26.25
N ASP A 160 -8.73 9.99 26.38
CA ASP A 160 -9.05 10.93 27.44
C ASP A 160 -9.82 10.29 28.60
N ASN A 161 -9.80 8.96 28.71
CA ASN A 161 -10.44 8.19 29.78
C ASN A 161 -9.62 6.93 30.11
N VAL A 162 -9.73 6.44 31.35
CA VAL A 162 -8.94 5.30 31.84
C VAL A 162 -9.24 3.99 31.11
N LYS A 163 -10.50 3.76 30.70
CA LYS A 163 -10.93 2.50 30.06
C LYS A 163 -10.19 2.21 28.75
N ARG A 164 -9.91 3.25 27.96
CA ARG A 164 -9.17 3.10 26.70
C ARG A 164 -7.71 2.73 26.93
N TRP A 165 -7.06 3.34 27.92
CA TRP A 165 -5.70 3.00 28.33
C TRP A 165 -5.58 1.59 28.92
N GLU A 166 -6.56 1.19 29.74
CA GLU A 166 -6.67 -0.18 30.25
C GLU A 166 -6.73 -1.20 29.12
N ALA A 167 -7.62 -0.98 28.15
CA ALA A 167 -7.77 -1.86 26.99
C ALA A 167 -6.48 -1.93 26.15
N LEU A 168 -5.82 -0.79 25.95
CA LEU A 168 -4.54 -0.73 25.23
C LEU A 168 -3.46 -1.56 25.94
N LEU A 169 -3.21 -1.31 27.23
CA LEU A 169 -2.12 -1.96 27.96
C LEU A 169 -2.38 -3.46 28.14
N ARG A 170 -3.61 -3.86 28.48
CA ARG A 170 -4.02 -5.27 28.56
C ARG A 170 -3.86 -5.97 27.21
N GLY A 171 -4.31 -5.33 26.13
CA GLY A 171 -4.22 -5.86 24.77
C GLY A 171 -2.79 -6.01 24.24
N LYS A 172 -1.81 -5.30 24.83
CA LYS A 172 -0.39 -5.33 24.45
C LYS A 172 0.52 -6.07 25.43
N ARG A 173 -0.06 -6.70 26.46
CA ARG A 173 0.67 -7.43 27.51
C ARG A 173 1.69 -8.44 26.97
N MET A 174 1.29 -9.21 25.95
CA MET A 174 2.15 -10.26 25.36
C MET A 174 3.39 -9.67 24.71
N GLN A 175 3.21 -8.65 23.87
CA GLN A 175 4.29 -7.96 23.18
C GLN A 175 5.17 -7.16 24.14
N MET A 176 4.59 -6.63 25.23
CA MET A 176 5.35 -6.00 26.30
C MET A 176 6.28 -7.00 27.01
N ALA A 177 5.79 -8.19 27.35
CA ALA A 177 6.62 -9.24 27.94
C ALA A 177 7.77 -9.66 27.00
N GLU A 178 7.47 -9.83 25.71
CA GLU A 178 8.46 -10.14 24.67
C GLU A 178 9.56 -9.06 24.58
N ALA A 179 9.17 -7.78 24.49
CA ALA A 179 10.12 -6.66 24.44
C ALA A 179 11.00 -6.58 25.70
N MET A 180 10.45 -6.96 26.86
CA MET A 180 11.16 -7.07 28.14
C MET A 180 11.92 -8.40 28.33
N LYS A 181 11.99 -9.25 27.29
CA LYS A 181 12.70 -10.54 27.31
C LYS A 181 12.26 -11.46 28.46
N MET A 182 10.95 -11.50 28.74
CA MET A 182 10.38 -12.40 29.74
C MET A 182 9.13 -13.09 29.23
N SER A 183 8.72 -14.19 29.89
CA SER A 183 7.46 -14.83 29.54
C SER A 183 6.27 -14.02 30.09
N PRO A 184 5.11 -14.03 29.41
CA PRO A 184 3.93 -13.28 29.84
C PRO A 184 3.45 -13.65 31.25
N GLU A 185 3.67 -14.89 31.70
CA GLU A 185 3.28 -15.36 33.05
C GLU A 185 4.14 -14.74 34.15
N ASN A 186 5.36 -14.33 33.79
CA ASN A 186 6.30 -13.68 34.68
C ASN A 186 6.15 -12.15 34.70
N LEU A 187 5.39 -11.56 33.78
CA LEU A 187 5.17 -10.12 33.74
C LEU A 187 4.16 -9.70 34.80
N VAL A 188 4.61 -8.84 35.73
CA VAL A 188 3.74 -8.10 36.66
C VAL A 188 3.77 -6.63 36.27
N TRP A 189 2.61 -6.00 36.17
CA TRP A 189 2.51 -4.59 35.81
C TRP A 189 1.36 -3.90 36.54
N TYR A 190 1.52 -2.62 36.83
CA TYR A 190 0.50 -1.76 37.41
C TYR A 190 0.57 -0.40 36.74
N ALA A 191 -0.57 0.21 36.44
CA ALA A 191 -0.62 1.51 35.79
C ALA A 191 -1.68 2.43 36.39
N ALA A 192 -1.51 3.74 36.22
CA ALA A 192 -2.52 4.74 36.54
C ALA A 192 -2.57 5.80 35.43
N PHE A 193 -3.79 6.19 35.05
CA PHE A 193 -4.03 7.24 34.06
C PHE A 193 -4.19 8.60 34.74
N HIS A 194 -3.49 9.59 34.19
CA HIS A 194 -3.44 10.97 34.68
C HIS A 194 -3.99 11.91 33.61
N GLN A 195 -5.08 12.60 33.95
CA GLN A 195 -5.67 13.70 33.21
C GLN A 195 -4.84 14.96 33.46
N ALA A 196 -3.82 15.20 32.63
CA ALA A 196 -3.07 16.46 32.65
C ALA A 196 -3.57 17.40 31.54
N GLY A 197 -3.62 18.71 31.83
CA GLY A 197 -4.25 19.72 30.95
C GLY A 197 -3.71 19.79 29.52
N HIS A 198 -2.44 19.44 29.29
CA HIS A 198 -1.82 19.50 27.97
C HIS A 198 -1.41 18.13 27.40
N HIS A 199 -1.14 17.15 28.26
CA HIS A 199 -0.62 15.84 27.86
C HIS A 199 -1.16 14.72 28.76
N PRO A 200 -2.37 14.19 28.48
CA PRO A 200 -2.85 12.98 29.14
C PRO A 200 -1.80 11.87 29.05
N HIS A 201 -1.55 11.21 30.17
CA HIS A 201 -0.48 10.22 30.23
C HIS A 201 -0.78 9.11 31.22
N VAL A 202 -0.14 7.96 31.00
CA VAL A 202 -0.18 6.82 31.89
C VAL A 202 1.20 6.62 32.49
N HIS A 203 1.22 6.53 33.81
CA HIS A 203 2.35 6.01 34.55
C HIS A 203 2.18 4.51 34.71
N MET A 204 3.19 3.72 34.34
CA MET A 204 3.17 2.27 34.50
C MET A 204 4.45 1.80 35.18
N ILE A 205 4.32 0.79 36.02
CA ILE A 205 5.42 0.05 36.64
C ILE A 205 5.31 -1.39 36.15
N ALA A 206 6.43 -1.98 35.73
CA ALA A 206 6.48 -3.40 35.40
C ALA A 206 7.79 -4.05 35.86
N TYR A 207 7.71 -5.32 36.24
CA TYR A 207 8.83 -6.13 36.69
C TYR A 207 8.54 -7.62 36.47
N SER A 208 9.55 -8.46 36.63
CA SER A 208 9.41 -9.90 36.48
C SER A 208 9.16 -10.58 37.83
N ARG A 209 8.32 -11.61 37.87
CA ARG A 209 8.20 -12.48 39.07
C ARG A 209 9.52 -13.20 39.39
N ASP A 210 10.32 -13.48 38.36
CA ASP A 210 11.66 -14.04 38.47
C ASP A 210 12.67 -12.86 38.46
N PRO A 211 13.30 -12.51 39.60
CA PRO A 211 14.22 -11.37 39.69
C PRO A 211 15.41 -11.43 38.73
N GLY A 212 15.77 -12.63 38.24
CA GLY A 212 16.84 -12.83 37.25
C GLY A 212 16.43 -12.54 35.80
N LYS A 213 15.14 -12.25 35.55
CA LYS A 213 14.57 -12.00 34.22
C LYS A 213 13.95 -10.61 34.14
N GLY A 214 13.56 -10.20 32.93
CA GLY A 214 12.91 -8.91 32.69
C GLY A 214 13.90 -7.78 32.48
N PHE A 215 14.48 -7.74 31.29
CA PHE A 215 15.45 -6.73 30.88
C PHE A 215 15.00 -6.04 29.59
N LEU A 216 15.08 -4.71 29.59
CA LEU A 216 14.66 -3.89 28.46
C LEU A 216 15.89 -3.22 27.82
N THR A 217 16.15 -3.56 26.56
CA THR A 217 17.18 -2.91 25.71
C THR A 217 16.62 -1.67 25.01
N GLU A 218 17.47 -0.79 24.48
CA GLU A 218 17.04 0.33 23.62
C GLU A 218 16.13 -0.12 22.46
N LYS A 219 16.53 -1.17 21.75
CA LYS A 219 15.69 -1.81 20.72
C LYS A 219 14.33 -2.28 21.24
N GLY A 220 14.26 -2.71 22.50
CA GLY A 220 13.01 -3.13 23.14
C GLY A 220 12.11 -1.94 23.46
N ILE A 221 12.70 -0.81 23.87
CA ILE A 221 11.98 0.46 24.07
C ILE A 221 11.41 0.96 22.74
N GLU A 222 12.19 0.92 21.66
CA GLU A 222 11.74 1.28 20.31
C GLU A 222 10.59 0.38 19.83
N GLN A 223 10.71 -0.93 20.04
CA GLN A 223 9.65 -1.90 19.74
C GLN A 223 8.35 -1.58 20.50
N MET A 224 8.43 -1.30 21.81
CA MET A 224 7.25 -0.94 22.61
C MET A 224 6.64 0.38 22.13
N ARG A 225 7.46 1.39 21.84
CA ARG A 225 6.97 2.70 21.39
C ARG A 225 6.28 2.60 20.03
N ALA A 226 6.89 1.90 19.07
CA ALA A 226 6.29 1.63 17.76
C ALA A 226 5.00 0.82 17.88
N MET A 227 4.96 -0.17 18.77
CA MET A 227 3.76 -0.97 19.02
C MET A 227 2.60 -0.13 19.57
N TYR A 228 2.83 0.74 20.55
CA TYR A 228 1.79 1.61 21.09
C TYR A 228 1.37 2.68 20.07
N ALA A 229 2.32 3.26 19.33
CA ALA A 229 2.04 4.21 18.26
C ALA A 229 1.09 3.63 17.20
N LYS A 230 1.40 2.43 16.69
CA LYS A 230 0.59 1.73 15.68
C LYS A 230 -0.84 1.43 16.16
N GLU A 231 -1.03 1.19 17.47
CA GLU A 231 -2.35 0.92 18.02
C GLU A 231 -3.15 2.20 18.32
N ILE A 232 -2.48 3.27 18.76
CA ILE A 232 -3.13 4.55 19.08
C ILE A 232 -3.50 5.31 17.81
N PHE A 233 -2.54 5.47 16.89
CA PHE A 233 -2.65 6.29 15.68
C PHE A 233 -2.95 5.44 14.43
N HIS A 234 -3.66 4.32 14.63
CA HIS A 234 -3.98 3.38 13.55
C HIS A 234 -4.62 4.09 12.34
N GLN A 235 -5.62 4.93 12.59
CA GLN A 235 -6.36 5.62 11.53
C GLN A 235 -5.51 6.69 10.85
N ASP A 236 -4.72 7.44 11.62
CA ASP A 236 -3.80 8.44 11.07
C ASP A 236 -2.77 7.77 10.14
N MET A 237 -2.18 6.66 10.59
CA MET A 237 -1.25 5.89 9.76
C MET A 237 -1.95 5.38 8.49
N TYR A 238 -3.19 4.91 8.57
CA TYR A 238 -3.96 4.46 7.41
C TYR A 238 -4.15 5.58 6.37
N GLU A 239 -4.56 6.78 6.81
CA GLU A 239 -4.71 7.95 5.93
C GLU A 239 -3.37 8.37 5.31
N MET A 240 -2.29 8.30 6.08
CA MET A 240 -0.94 8.56 5.55
C MET A 240 -0.56 7.55 4.45
N TYR A 241 -0.83 6.25 4.64
CA TYR A 241 -0.61 5.25 3.59
C TYR A 241 -1.50 5.47 2.36
N GLN A 242 -2.73 5.96 2.52
CA GLN A 242 -3.59 6.32 1.38
C GLN A 242 -3.05 7.53 0.61
N ASN A 243 -2.58 8.57 1.31
CA ASN A 243 -1.98 9.72 0.67
C ASN A 243 -0.69 9.36 -0.08
N GLN A 244 0.11 8.43 0.47
CA GLN A 244 1.26 7.83 -0.23
C GLN A 244 0.81 7.19 -1.55
N THR A 245 -0.27 6.41 -1.51
CA THR A 245 -0.85 5.75 -2.69
C THR A 245 -1.27 6.73 -3.80
N VAL A 246 -1.76 7.92 -3.44
CA VAL A 246 -2.15 8.98 -4.38
C VAL A 246 -0.92 9.67 -4.98
N GLN A 247 0.02 10.13 -4.15
CA GLN A 247 1.27 10.75 -4.61
C GLN A 247 2.07 9.79 -5.52
N ARG A 248 2.05 8.49 -5.19
CA ARG A 248 2.58 7.36 -5.96
C ARG A 248 2.00 7.29 -7.38
N ASN A 249 0.68 7.35 -7.54
CA ASN A 249 0.04 7.27 -8.86
C ASN A 249 0.38 8.50 -9.73
N GLU A 250 0.44 9.68 -9.12
CA GLU A 250 0.80 10.92 -9.80
C GLU A 250 2.26 10.88 -10.28
N LEU A 251 3.18 10.35 -9.48
CA LEU A 251 4.60 10.20 -9.84
C LEU A 251 4.86 9.12 -10.88
N VAL A 252 4.14 8.00 -10.84
CA VAL A 252 4.26 6.93 -11.84
C VAL A 252 3.87 7.46 -13.22
N ARG A 253 2.77 8.20 -13.32
CA ARG A 253 2.37 8.92 -14.54
C ARG A 253 3.41 9.95 -14.95
N ALA A 254 3.85 10.77 -13.99
CA ALA A 254 4.86 11.81 -14.22
C ALA A 254 6.30 11.29 -14.45
N SER A 255 6.59 10.00 -14.31
CA SER A 255 7.90 9.42 -14.63
C SER A 255 7.88 8.70 -15.97
N ALA A 256 6.80 8.01 -16.31
CA ALA A 256 6.61 7.42 -17.63
C ALA A 256 6.50 8.49 -18.73
N ASP A 257 5.65 9.51 -18.55
CA ASP A 257 5.40 10.50 -19.62
C ASP A 257 6.62 11.35 -19.99
N PRO A 258 7.42 11.87 -19.05
CA PRO A 258 8.59 12.66 -19.41
C PRO A 258 9.74 11.78 -19.89
N LEU A 259 9.94 10.58 -19.36
CA LEU A 259 11.00 9.69 -19.87
C LEU A 259 10.76 9.33 -21.34
N MET A 260 9.53 9.00 -21.73
CA MET A 260 9.17 8.76 -23.12
C MET A 260 9.38 10.00 -24.00
N LYS A 261 9.08 11.20 -23.49
CA LYS A 261 9.35 12.48 -24.17
C LYS A 261 10.85 12.86 -24.22
N LEU A 262 11.63 12.52 -23.20
CA LEU A 262 13.08 12.80 -23.11
C LEU A 262 13.88 11.93 -24.08
N PHE A 263 13.39 10.73 -24.39
CA PHE A 263 13.98 9.87 -25.40
C PHE A 263 13.54 10.29 -26.81
N GLY A 264 12.28 10.70 -27.02
CA GLY A 264 11.72 10.97 -28.35
C GLY A 264 11.83 12.39 -28.92
N GLN A 265 12.34 13.36 -28.16
CA GLN A 265 12.55 14.72 -28.67
C GLN A 265 13.92 15.19 -28.22
N ASP A 266 14.88 15.22 -29.14
CA ASP A 266 16.28 15.54 -28.86
C ASP A 266 16.42 16.98 -28.32
N GLN A 267 16.28 17.15 -26.99
CA GLN A 267 16.79 18.25 -26.17
C GLN A 267 16.67 18.02 -24.65
N GLY A 268 16.35 16.81 -24.21
CA GLY A 268 16.35 16.42 -22.81
C GLY A 268 17.20 15.18 -22.54
N ARG A 269 18.42 15.12 -23.09
CA ARG A 269 19.34 14.02 -22.79
C ARG A 269 19.62 14.04 -21.29
N TRP A 270 19.00 13.12 -20.56
CA TRP A 270 19.47 12.79 -19.23
C TRP A 270 20.95 12.45 -19.37
N GLU A 271 21.82 13.28 -18.77
CA GLU A 271 23.27 13.32 -19.04
C GLU A 271 23.94 11.94 -18.86
N GLU A 272 23.35 11.10 -18.03
CA GLU A 272 23.87 9.78 -17.67
C GLU A 272 23.30 8.64 -18.53
N SER A 273 22.42 8.91 -19.50
CA SER A 273 21.84 7.92 -20.42
C SER A 273 22.91 7.11 -21.18
N SER A 274 23.84 7.79 -21.86
CA SER A 274 24.94 7.12 -22.57
C SER A 274 25.85 6.31 -21.64
N LYS A 275 26.00 6.74 -20.39
CA LYS A 275 26.76 5.99 -19.39
C LYS A 275 25.99 4.77 -18.87
N LEU A 276 24.67 4.87 -18.72
CA LEU A 276 23.81 3.74 -18.37
C LEU A 276 23.93 2.65 -19.44
N GLU A 277 23.83 3.02 -20.71
CA GLU A 277 24.00 2.14 -21.86
C GLU A 277 25.35 1.42 -21.85
N GLN A 278 26.45 2.16 -21.66
CA GLN A 278 27.80 1.59 -21.53
C GLN A 278 27.91 0.61 -20.36
N LEU A 279 27.40 0.98 -19.19
CA LEU A 279 27.46 0.14 -18.00
C LEU A 279 26.66 -1.15 -18.17
N MET A 280 25.47 -1.05 -18.77
CA MET A 280 24.63 -2.19 -19.03
C MET A 280 25.24 -3.12 -20.10
N THR A 281 25.86 -2.56 -21.14
CA THR A 281 26.62 -3.31 -22.15
C THR A 281 27.79 -4.07 -21.53
N GLN A 282 28.56 -3.40 -20.66
CA GLN A 282 29.66 -4.03 -19.93
C GLN A 282 29.14 -5.13 -18.97
N LEU A 283 28.00 -4.90 -18.32
CA LEU A 283 27.39 -5.90 -17.46
C LEU A 283 26.98 -7.15 -18.26
N ALA A 284 26.37 -6.99 -19.42
CA ALA A 284 26.03 -8.11 -20.31
C ALA A 284 27.29 -8.93 -20.68
N ALA A 285 28.38 -8.25 -21.08
CA ALA A 285 29.65 -8.89 -21.40
C ALA A 285 30.30 -9.62 -20.19
N ASP A 286 30.25 -9.03 -19.00
CA ASP A 286 30.80 -9.64 -17.77
C ASP A 286 29.92 -10.83 -17.31
N LEU A 287 28.60 -10.76 -17.49
CA LEU A 287 27.67 -11.85 -17.17
C LEU A 287 27.91 -13.07 -18.07
N LYS A 288 28.28 -12.90 -19.34
CA LYS A 288 28.70 -13.99 -20.25
C LYS A 288 29.79 -14.86 -19.67
N GLN A 289 30.79 -14.20 -19.11
CA GLN A 289 31.99 -14.85 -18.57
C GLN A 289 31.76 -15.39 -17.16
N THR A 290 30.64 -15.02 -16.53
CA THR A 290 30.30 -15.42 -15.17
C THR A 290 29.70 -16.82 -15.16
N LYS A 291 30.40 -17.75 -14.51
CA LYS A 291 29.91 -19.13 -14.29
C LYS A 291 28.89 -19.17 -13.14
N GLY A 292 27.88 -20.04 -13.27
CA GLY A 292 26.89 -20.30 -12.22
C GLY A 292 25.59 -19.51 -12.37
N ARG A 293 24.81 -19.41 -11.28
CA ARG A 293 23.50 -18.73 -11.30
C ARG A 293 23.68 -17.21 -11.43
N LYS A 294 23.15 -16.63 -12.50
CA LYS A 294 23.13 -15.18 -12.77
C LYS A 294 22.05 -14.46 -11.96
N VAL A 295 22.17 -14.50 -10.63
CA VAL A 295 21.28 -13.80 -9.67
C VAL A 295 22.16 -13.02 -8.72
N TYR A 296 21.78 -11.78 -8.37
CA TYR A 296 22.65 -10.82 -7.68
C TYR A 296 23.40 -11.43 -6.49
N GLY A 297 22.73 -12.21 -5.63
CA GLY A 297 23.36 -12.84 -4.46
C GLY A 297 24.54 -13.77 -4.77
N TYR A 298 24.53 -14.42 -5.94
CA TYR A 298 25.52 -15.41 -6.36
C TYR A 298 26.61 -14.84 -7.28
N LEU A 299 26.46 -13.58 -7.72
CA LEU A 299 27.43 -12.95 -8.61
C LEU A 299 28.78 -12.67 -7.91
N PRO A 300 29.90 -12.70 -8.66
CA PRO A 300 31.21 -12.26 -8.17
C PRO A 300 31.18 -10.79 -7.69
N PRO A 301 32.05 -10.39 -6.75
CA PRO A 301 32.07 -9.02 -6.21
C PRO A 301 32.19 -7.92 -7.27
N ARG A 302 33.01 -8.14 -8.31
CA ARG A 302 33.17 -7.20 -9.43
C ARG A 302 31.84 -6.93 -10.15
N VAL A 303 31.11 -7.99 -10.50
CA VAL A 303 29.83 -7.90 -11.23
C VAL A 303 28.75 -7.30 -10.34
N LYS A 304 28.72 -7.65 -9.04
CA LYS A 304 27.83 -6.99 -8.06
C LYS A 304 28.04 -5.48 -8.00
N GLN A 305 29.30 -5.03 -8.05
CA GLN A 305 29.63 -3.61 -8.04
C GLN A 305 29.15 -2.90 -9.30
N GLN A 306 29.20 -3.54 -10.47
CA GLN A 306 28.62 -3.00 -11.70
C GLN A 306 27.10 -2.84 -11.60
N VAL A 307 26.39 -3.86 -11.10
CA VAL A 307 24.94 -3.77 -10.86
C VAL A 307 24.62 -2.62 -9.89
N ASP A 308 25.35 -2.48 -8.78
CA ASP A 308 25.17 -1.37 -7.84
C ASP A 308 25.43 0.01 -8.50
N ARG A 309 26.41 0.11 -9.41
CA ARG A 309 26.68 1.34 -10.17
C ARG A 309 25.54 1.69 -11.12
N ILE A 310 24.96 0.71 -11.79
CA ILE A 310 23.79 0.90 -12.67
C ILE A 310 22.60 1.43 -11.87
N VAL A 311 22.32 0.85 -10.69
CA VAL A 311 21.25 1.36 -9.81
C VAL A 311 21.52 2.81 -9.39
N ASN A 312 22.78 3.14 -9.06
CA ASN A 312 23.12 4.51 -8.68
C ASN A 312 22.96 5.49 -9.84
N VAL A 313 23.35 5.08 -11.05
CA VAL A 313 23.13 5.88 -12.26
C VAL A 313 21.64 6.07 -12.46
N LEU A 314 20.81 5.01 -12.49
CA LEU A 314 19.36 5.14 -12.58
C LEU A 314 18.78 6.12 -11.53
N SER A 315 19.27 6.11 -10.30
CA SER A 315 18.82 7.03 -9.26
C SER A 315 19.20 8.51 -9.44
N THR A 316 20.07 8.85 -10.40
CA THR A 316 20.33 10.26 -10.76
C THR A 316 19.29 10.83 -11.71
N ASN A 317 18.42 10.01 -12.28
CA ASN A 317 17.30 10.50 -13.06
C ASN A 317 16.36 11.32 -12.15
N PRO A 318 16.01 12.57 -12.51
CA PRO A 318 15.21 13.45 -11.65
C PRO A 318 13.89 12.83 -11.20
N ALA A 319 13.18 12.12 -12.08
CA ALA A 319 11.91 11.49 -11.75
C ALA A 319 12.11 10.33 -10.76
N ILE A 320 13.12 9.46 -10.96
CA ILE A 320 13.43 8.38 -10.00
C ILE A 320 13.88 8.98 -8.66
N ALA A 321 14.72 10.01 -8.68
CA ALA A 321 15.22 10.66 -7.48
C ALA A 321 14.07 11.26 -6.67
N GLU A 322 13.13 11.95 -7.33
CA GLU A 322 11.92 12.49 -6.70
C GLU A 322 11.03 11.38 -6.14
N CYS A 323 10.79 10.30 -6.90
CA CYS A 323 10.05 9.13 -6.44
C CYS A 323 10.67 8.54 -5.17
N TYR A 324 11.99 8.32 -5.18
CA TYR A 324 12.69 7.76 -4.04
C TYR A 324 12.66 8.70 -2.83
N GLN A 325 12.81 10.01 -3.06
CA GLN A 325 12.74 11.02 -2.02
C GLN A 325 11.34 11.08 -1.38
N LYS A 326 10.28 11.12 -2.17
CA LYS A 326 8.89 11.12 -1.67
C LYS A 326 8.53 9.82 -0.94
N TRP A 327 8.96 8.66 -1.45
CA TRP A 327 8.85 7.38 -0.74
C TRP A 327 9.57 7.42 0.61
N TYR A 328 10.77 8.01 0.66
CA TYR A 328 11.54 8.10 1.88
C TYR A 328 10.97 9.12 2.89
N GLU A 329 10.49 10.27 2.44
CA GLU A 329 9.77 11.25 3.26
C GLU A 329 8.54 10.63 3.89
N SER A 330 7.75 9.92 3.09
CA SER A 330 6.58 9.15 3.53
C SER A 330 6.92 8.13 4.62
N ARG A 331 8.03 7.41 4.45
CA ARG A 331 8.58 6.51 5.48
C ARG A 331 8.98 7.28 6.74
N LEU A 332 9.59 8.47 6.60
CA LEU A 332 9.94 9.32 7.72
C LEU A 332 8.70 9.82 8.44
N GLU A 333 7.62 10.22 7.78
CA GLU A 333 6.40 10.68 8.46
C GLU A 333 5.85 9.61 9.42
N ILE A 334 5.85 8.33 8.99
CA ILE A 334 5.47 7.20 9.85
C ILE A 334 6.46 7.06 11.01
N LEU A 335 7.76 7.19 10.76
CA LEU A 335 8.80 7.13 11.78
C LEU A 335 8.64 8.25 12.83
N HIS A 336 8.25 9.46 12.41
CA HIS A 336 8.05 10.63 13.29
C HIS A 336 6.94 10.45 14.33
N ILE A 337 6.03 9.50 14.13
CA ILE A 337 5.00 9.19 15.13
C ILE A 337 5.64 8.63 16.41
N TYR A 338 6.77 7.92 16.30
CA TYR A 338 7.43 7.23 17.41
C TYR A 338 8.96 7.42 17.49
N SER A 339 9.58 8.21 16.63
CA SER A 339 11.01 8.49 16.70
C SER A 339 11.28 9.92 16.26
N ASP A 340 12.23 10.57 16.92
CA ASP A 340 12.72 11.89 16.50
C ASP A 340 13.91 11.78 15.53
N GLN A 341 14.23 10.55 15.10
CA GLN A 341 15.30 10.31 14.15
C GLN A 341 14.86 10.68 12.74
N THR A 342 15.64 11.55 12.10
CA THR A 342 15.55 11.91 10.69
C THR A 342 16.80 11.42 9.96
N PRO A 343 16.99 10.10 9.78
CA PRO A 343 18.13 9.59 9.03
C PRO A 343 18.06 10.07 7.58
N GLU A 344 19.19 10.38 6.96
CA GLU A 344 19.25 10.68 5.53
C GLU A 344 18.91 9.43 4.69
N PRO A 345 18.28 9.59 3.51
CA PRO A 345 17.98 8.48 2.62
C PRO A 345 19.28 7.77 2.21
N PRO A 346 19.41 6.45 2.45
CA PRO A 346 20.54 5.71 1.90
C PRO A 346 20.46 5.71 0.37
N PRO A 347 21.55 5.50 -0.38
CA PRO A 347 21.48 5.34 -1.83
C PRO A 347 20.51 4.21 -2.21
N LEU A 348 19.77 4.36 -3.32
CA LEU A 348 18.78 3.37 -3.77
C LEU A 348 19.39 1.96 -3.89
N SER A 349 20.65 1.85 -4.32
CA SER A 349 21.39 0.58 -4.40
C SER A 349 21.63 -0.12 -3.05
N LYS A 350 21.50 0.59 -1.94
CA LYS A 350 21.64 0.08 -0.57
C LYS A 350 20.30 -0.06 0.15
N GLN A 351 19.19 0.38 -0.47
CA GLN A 351 17.87 0.25 0.13
C GLN A 351 17.37 -1.20 0.03
N LYS A 352 16.97 -1.78 1.17
CA LYS A 352 16.67 -3.22 1.26
C LYS A 352 15.33 -3.58 0.63
N GLU A 353 14.37 -2.68 0.73
CA GLU A 353 13.03 -2.72 0.17
C GLU A 353 13.10 -2.78 -1.36
N PHE A 354 14.10 -2.13 -1.97
CA PHE A 354 14.32 -2.12 -3.42
C PHE A 354 15.40 -3.10 -3.93
N LYS A 355 15.71 -4.16 -3.16
CA LYS A 355 16.71 -5.17 -3.57
C LYS A 355 16.38 -5.85 -4.91
N GLN A 356 15.11 -5.85 -5.31
CA GLN A 356 14.62 -6.49 -6.53
C GLN A 356 15.17 -5.84 -7.81
N ILE A 357 15.41 -4.52 -7.80
CA ILE A 357 15.96 -3.73 -8.92
C ILE A 357 17.21 -4.42 -9.49
N LYS A 358 18.06 -4.94 -8.60
CA LYS A 358 19.33 -5.56 -8.98
C LYS A 358 19.15 -6.78 -9.89
N ASN A 359 18.14 -7.60 -9.61
CA ASN A 359 17.86 -8.77 -10.44
C ASN A 359 17.11 -8.41 -11.73
N MET A 360 16.38 -7.30 -11.75
CA MET A 360 15.77 -6.77 -12.98
C MET A 360 16.86 -6.28 -13.94
N ILE A 361 17.82 -5.50 -13.45
CA ILE A 361 19.01 -5.08 -14.22
C ILE A 361 19.76 -6.28 -14.79
N ILE A 362 19.97 -7.33 -13.99
CA ILE A 362 20.65 -8.55 -14.45
C ILE A 362 19.84 -9.24 -15.56
N ARG A 363 18.52 -9.33 -15.42
CA ARG A 363 17.64 -9.93 -16.43
C ARG A 363 17.75 -9.18 -17.75
N GLU A 364 17.58 -7.87 -17.72
CA GLU A 364 17.66 -7.02 -18.93
C GLU A 364 19.05 -7.11 -19.59
N ALA A 365 20.12 -7.12 -18.80
CA ALA A 365 21.47 -7.30 -19.34
C ALA A 365 21.72 -8.69 -19.94
N MET A 366 21.03 -9.74 -19.47
CA MET A 366 21.15 -11.08 -20.03
C MET A 366 20.46 -11.20 -21.40
N GLU A 367 19.34 -10.50 -21.61
CA GLU A 367 18.62 -10.49 -22.88
C GLU A 367 19.47 -9.94 -24.03
N TRP A 368 20.32 -8.95 -23.76
CA TRP A 368 21.21 -8.36 -24.77
C TRP A 368 22.36 -9.28 -25.20
N GLU A 369 22.83 -10.15 -24.30
CA GLU A 369 23.99 -11.01 -24.53
C GLU A 369 23.68 -12.17 -25.50
N ALA A 370 22.43 -12.64 -25.52
CA ALA A 370 22.03 -13.83 -26.26
C ALA A 370 22.27 -13.73 -27.79
N TYR A 371 22.55 -12.53 -28.32
CA TYR A 371 22.53 -12.28 -29.77
C TYR A 371 23.77 -11.59 -30.35
N GLY A 372 24.81 -11.33 -29.54
CA GLY A 372 26.14 -10.95 -30.05
C GLY A 372 26.22 -9.60 -30.77
N GLU A 373 25.38 -8.64 -30.37
CA GLU A 373 25.17 -7.38 -31.09
C GLU A 373 26.29 -6.34 -30.82
N CYS A 374 26.65 -5.58 -31.87
CA CYS A 374 27.67 -4.52 -31.80
C CYS A 374 26.98 -3.16 -31.71
N ILE A 375 27.16 -2.44 -30.60
CA ILE A 375 26.67 -1.07 -30.46
C ILE A 375 27.69 -0.15 -31.14
N SER A 376 27.34 0.41 -32.30
CA SER A 376 28.16 1.44 -32.95
C SER A 376 28.40 2.63 -31.99
N GLU A 377 29.48 3.39 -32.15
CA GLU A 377 29.77 4.59 -31.33
C GLU A 377 29.16 5.89 -31.90
N GLN A 378 28.60 5.84 -33.12
CA GLN A 378 28.03 7.02 -33.79
C GLN A 378 26.66 7.38 -33.21
N PRO A 379 26.19 8.63 -33.21
CA PRO A 379 24.80 8.92 -32.86
C PRO A 379 23.83 8.17 -33.79
N MET A 380 22.67 7.75 -33.26
CA MET A 380 21.60 7.15 -34.06
C MET A 380 21.02 8.21 -34.99
N ASP A 381 20.72 7.87 -36.24
CA ASP A 381 20.16 8.84 -37.19
C ASP A 381 18.67 9.12 -36.92
N ASP A 382 18.11 10.14 -37.58
CA ASP A 382 16.73 10.60 -37.36
C ASP A 382 15.69 9.51 -37.63
N VAL A 383 15.95 8.59 -38.58
CA VAL A 383 14.99 7.55 -38.95
C VAL A 383 15.04 6.39 -37.95
N SER A 384 16.22 6.08 -37.42
CA SER A 384 16.34 5.11 -36.33
C SER A 384 15.86 5.66 -34.99
N LEU A 385 15.96 6.97 -34.76
CA LEU A 385 15.22 7.63 -33.67
C LEU A 385 13.73 7.46 -33.85
N MET A 386 13.20 7.76 -35.03
CA MET A 386 11.79 7.61 -35.35
C MET A 386 11.30 6.17 -35.18
N ILE A 387 12.07 5.15 -35.57
CA ILE A 387 11.70 3.74 -35.40
C ILE A 387 11.71 3.33 -33.92
N ALA A 388 12.72 3.79 -33.18
CA ALA A 388 12.81 3.49 -31.76
C ALA A 388 11.74 4.26 -30.98
N GLU A 389 11.40 5.48 -31.39
CA GLU A 389 10.22 6.24 -30.93
C GLU A 389 8.93 5.52 -31.28
N ASP A 390 8.76 5.01 -32.50
CA ASP A 390 7.67 4.14 -32.91
C ASP A 390 7.62 2.81 -32.17
N MET A 391 8.65 2.45 -31.39
CA MET A 391 8.64 1.29 -30.50
C MET A 391 8.32 1.65 -29.06
N GLU A 392 8.58 2.90 -28.69
CA GLU A 392 8.36 3.44 -27.36
C GLU A 392 6.97 4.09 -27.28
N ILE A 393 6.68 4.98 -28.21
CA ILE A 393 5.39 5.58 -28.53
C ILE A 393 4.56 4.59 -29.37
N MET A 394 4.29 3.39 -28.83
CA MET A 394 3.30 2.48 -29.41
C MET A 394 1.91 2.57 -28.79
N ASP A 395 1.61 3.63 -28.05
CA ASP A 395 0.22 4.05 -27.78
C ASP A 395 -0.32 4.86 -28.98
N GLY A 396 -0.29 4.21 -30.14
CA GLY A 396 -1.16 4.53 -31.25
C GLY A 396 -0.95 5.84 -32.03
N THR A 397 -0.06 6.76 -31.65
CA THR A 397 -0.08 8.11 -32.27
C THR A 397 0.57 8.27 -33.64
N GLU A 398 1.39 7.35 -34.17
CA GLU A 398 2.08 7.58 -35.45
C GLU A 398 2.18 6.32 -36.35
N PHE A 399 1.08 5.59 -36.50
CA PHE A 399 0.79 5.12 -37.86
C PHE A 399 -0.36 5.96 -38.36
N THR A 400 -0.01 6.91 -39.20
CA THR A 400 -0.89 7.39 -40.24
C THR A 400 -1.37 6.15 -41.01
N ASP A 401 -2.56 5.64 -40.67
CA ASP A 401 -3.36 4.77 -41.53
C ASP A 401 -3.71 5.51 -42.86
N ASP A 402 -2.86 6.41 -43.35
CA ASP A 402 -3.11 7.33 -44.46
C ASP A 402 -2.87 6.64 -45.81
N VAL A 403 -2.33 5.42 -45.79
CA VAL A 403 -2.14 4.56 -46.96
C VAL A 403 -2.78 3.19 -46.74
N VAL A 404 -4.02 3.14 -46.24
CA VAL A 404 -4.81 1.91 -46.43
C VAL A 404 -5.15 1.84 -47.92
N ALA A 405 -4.67 0.81 -48.62
CA ALA A 405 -5.13 0.54 -49.97
C ALA A 405 -6.67 0.40 -49.94
N ASP A 406 -7.38 0.97 -50.93
CA ASP A 406 -8.85 0.99 -50.98
C ASP A 406 -9.50 -0.39 -50.78
N ASP A 407 -8.79 -1.48 -51.13
CA ASP A 407 -9.25 -2.85 -50.94
C ASP A 407 -9.24 -3.32 -49.46
N ASP A 408 -8.30 -2.84 -48.63
CA ASP A 408 -8.20 -3.14 -47.18
C ASP A 408 -9.18 -2.27 -46.34
N MET A 409 -9.64 -1.14 -46.90
CA MET A 409 -10.67 -0.25 -46.33
C MET A 409 -12.09 -0.85 -46.37
N SER A 410 -12.29 -2.00 -47.03
CA SER A 410 -13.61 -2.62 -47.25
C SER A 410 -14.18 -3.37 -46.03
N CYS A 411 -13.57 -3.22 -44.84
CA CYS A 411 -14.12 -3.69 -43.58
C CYS A 411 -15.40 -2.93 -43.24
N ILE A 412 -16.51 -3.38 -43.79
CA ILE A 412 -17.86 -3.03 -43.36
C ILE A 412 -18.36 -4.22 -42.54
N VAL A 413 -18.37 -4.09 -41.22
CA VAL A 413 -19.16 -4.95 -40.34
C VAL A 413 -20.29 -4.10 -39.78
N GLU A 414 -21.43 -4.11 -40.46
CA GLU A 414 -22.60 -3.31 -40.11
C GLU A 414 -23.43 -3.99 -39.00
N PHE A 415 -23.58 -3.26 -37.90
CA PHE A 415 -24.45 -3.49 -36.74
C PHE A 415 -24.20 -4.74 -35.89
N ILE A 416 -23.41 -4.53 -34.84
CA ILE A 416 -23.37 -5.34 -33.62
C ILE A 416 -24.00 -4.49 -32.51
N GLU A 417 -24.68 -5.09 -31.52
CA GLU A 417 -25.46 -4.40 -30.47
C GLU A 417 -24.73 -3.25 -29.72
N ASP A 418 -23.41 -3.10 -29.86
CA ASP A 418 -22.60 -2.07 -29.18
C ASP A 418 -21.80 -1.10 -30.10
N GLY A 419 -21.82 -1.29 -31.43
CA GLY A 419 -21.06 -0.46 -32.39
C GLY A 419 -20.79 -1.13 -33.75
N TYR A 420 -20.00 -0.47 -34.60
CA TYR A 420 -19.56 -0.96 -35.92
C TYR A 420 -18.11 -0.57 -36.20
N ALA A 421 -17.43 -1.28 -37.10
CA ALA A 421 -16.09 -0.94 -37.57
C ALA A 421 -16.17 -0.60 -39.06
N LYS A 422 -16.03 0.69 -39.40
CA LYS A 422 -16.12 1.20 -40.77
C LYS A 422 -15.36 2.51 -40.92
N TRP A 423 -14.63 2.65 -42.02
CA TRP A 423 -14.08 3.92 -42.47
C TRP A 423 -15.20 4.75 -43.13
N THR A 424 -15.92 5.53 -42.32
CA THR A 424 -16.88 6.52 -42.84
C THR A 424 -16.15 7.64 -43.55
N ASP A 425 -16.82 8.33 -44.47
CA ASP A 425 -16.22 9.47 -45.17
C ASP A 425 -15.94 10.60 -44.18
N GLU A 426 -16.81 10.76 -43.18
CA GLU A 426 -16.63 11.64 -42.04
C GLU A 426 -15.41 11.26 -41.19
N TYR A 427 -15.19 9.98 -40.86
CA TYR A 427 -14.02 9.55 -40.11
C TYR A 427 -12.72 9.73 -40.91
N ARG A 428 -12.73 9.47 -42.22
CA ARG A 428 -11.60 9.76 -43.11
C ARG A 428 -11.27 11.25 -43.11
N GLN A 429 -12.27 12.10 -43.29
CA GLN A 429 -12.10 13.55 -43.23
C GLN A 429 -11.55 13.98 -41.86
N THR A 430 -12.06 13.38 -40.79
CA THR A 430 -11.62 13.65 -39.41
C THR A 430 -10.14 13.34 -39.23
N ARG A 431 -9.65 12.20 -39.75
CA ARG A 431 -8.22 11.86 -39.69
C ARG A 431 -7.36 12.81 -40.52
N ASN A 432 -7.80 13.20 -41.71
CA ASN A 432 -7.10 14.22 -42.51
C ASN A 432 -6.96 15.55 -41.75
N ILE A 433 -7.98 15.94 -40.97
CA ILE A 433 -7.92 17.13 -40.11
C ILE A 433 -6.96 16.89 -38.93
N LEU A 434 -6.98 15.69 -38.32
CA LEU A 434 -6.16 15.35 -37.16
C LEU A 434 -4.66 15.32 -37.47
N TYR A 435 -4.27 14.84 -38.66
CA TYR A 435 -2.88 14.65 -39.07
C TYR A 435 -2.40 15.64 -40.13
N GLY A 436 -3.30 16.41 -40.72
CA GLY A 436 -3.00 17.29 -41.85
C GLY A 436 -2.96 16.54 -43.18
N THR A 437 -2.83 17.30 -44.27
CA THR A 437 -2.63 16.78 -45.63
C THR A 437 -1.54 17.60 -46.33
N ASP A 438 -1.17 17.22 -47.56
CA ASP A 438 -0.25 18.00 -48.39
C ASP A 438 -0.80 19.41 -48.66
N GLY A 439 -0.47 20.36 -47.77
CA GLY A 439 -0.87 21.76 -47.84
C GLY A 439 -1.70 22.27 -46.67
N GLU A 440 -2.22 21.40 -45.79
CA GLU A 440 -3.04 21.78 -44.63
C GLU A 440 -2.44 21.26 -43.33
N LYS A 441 -2.32 22.16 -42.33
CA LYS A 441 -1.77 21.81 -41.02
C LYS A 441 -2.81 21.05 -40.18
N PRO A 442 -2.38 20.15 -39.27
CA PRO A 442 -3.24 19.51 -38.31
C PRO A 442 -4.10 20.51 -37.50
N ASP A 443 -5.38 20.20 -37.31
CA ASP A 443 -6.28 20.88 -36.36
C ASP A 443 -6.86 19.85 -35.38
N VAL A 444 -6.11 19.63 -34.30
CA VAL A 444 -6.45 18.67 -33.26
C VAL A 444 -7.76 19.03 -32.54
N GLY A 445 -8.08 20.32 -32.42
CA GLY A 445 -9.29 20.77 -31.71
C GLY A 445 -10.56 20.41 -32.45
N THR A 446 -10.60 20.70 -33.76
CA THR A 446 -11.72 20.33 -34.63
C THR A 446 -11.83 18.81 -34.77
N ALA A 447 -10.71 18.12 -34.99
CA ALA A 447 -10.69 16.66 -35.08
C ALA A 447 -11.23 15.98 -33.82
N ASN A 448 -10.91 16.49 -32.62
CA ASN A 448 -11.37 15.89 -31.37
C ASN A 448 -12.91 15.88 -31.25
N GLN A 449 -13.56 16.96 -31.65
CA GLN A 449 -15.02 17.05 -31.62
C GLN A 449 -15.67 16.05 -32.59
N MET A 450 -15.08 15.89 -33.78
CA MET A 450 -15.57 14.95 -34.78
C MET A 450 -15.33 13.50 -34.36
N ILE A 451 -14.16 13.18 -33.80
CA ILE A 451 -13.83 11.86 -33.23
C ILE A 451 -14.81 11.50 -32.11
N TYR A 452 -15.11 12.43 -31.21
CA TYR A 452 -16.07 12.20 -30.13
C TYR A 452 -17.46 11.85 -30.70
N SER A 453 -17.93 12.61 -31.68
CA SER A 453 -19.22 12.38 -32.35
C SER A 453 -19.29 11.01 -33.04
N GLU A 454 -18.25 10.62 -33.76
CA GLU A 454 -18.13 9.33 -34.43
C GLU A 454 -18.10 8.16 -33.42
N ALA A 455 -17.34 8.30 -32.34
CA ALA A 455 -17.25 7.28 -31.29
C ALA A 455 -18.61 7.06 -30.59
N GLU A 456 -19.35 8.13 -30.29
CA GLU A 456 -20.71 8.06 -29.73
C GLU A 456 -21.70 7.36 -30.67
N GLN A 457 -21.56 7.60 -31.98
CA GLN A 457 -22.37 6.93 -33.01
C GLN A 457 -22.03 5.44 -33.17
N GLY A 458 -20.97 4.95 -32.51
CA GLY A 458 -20.60 3.55 -32.51
C GLY A 458 -19.43 3.21 -33.43
N ASN A 459 -18.74 4.18 -34.03
CA ASN A 459 -17.58 3.91 -34.87
C ASN A 459 -16.37 3.49 -34.03
N THR A 460 -16.03 2.21 -34.13
CA THR A 460 -14.98 1.58 -33.31
C THR A 460 -13.59 2.13 -33.61
N PHE A 461 -13.32 2.57 -34.84
CA PHE A 461 -12.03 3.18 -35.17
C PHE A 461 -11.89 4.55 -34.50
N ALA A 462 -12.97 5.35 -34.49
CA ALA A 462 -13.02 6.59 -33.74
C ALA A 462 -12.93 6.38 -32.21
N MET A 463 -13.51 5.30 -31.67
CA MET A 463 -13.34 4.95 -30.25
C MET A 463 -11.85 4.71 -29.90
N CYS A 464 -11.08 4.05 -30.78
CA CYS A 464 -9.65 3.85 -30.55
C CYS A 464 -8.85 5.16 -30.60
N ASP A 465 -9.21 6.09 -31.48
CA ASP A 465 -8.54 7.39 -31.56
C ASP A 465 -8.94 8.27 -30.36
N LEU A 466 -10.23 8.28 -29.98
CA LEU A 466 -10.72 9.01 -28.80
C LEU A 466 -10.04 8.51 -27.52
N ARG A 467 -9.89 7.19 -27.38
CA ARG A 467 -9.13 6.57 -26.29
C ARG A 467 -7.74 7.19 -26.17
N GLN A 468 -6.97 7.21 -27.27
CA GLN A 468 -5.61 7.77 -27.26
C GLN A 468 -5.60 9.26 -26.91
N MET A 469 -6.54 10.02 -27.47
CA MET A 469 -6.65 11.45 -27.21
C MET A 469 -6.93 11.75 -25.73
N LEU A 470 -7.88 11.03 -25.12
CA LEU A 470 -8.20 11.14 -23.70
C LEU A 470 -7.11 10.59 -22.78
N HIS A 471 -6.32 9.61 -23.23
CA HIS A 471 -5.18 9.13 -22.47
C HIS A 471 -4.08 10.19 -22.40
N TYR A 472 -3.70 10.74 -23.55
CA TYR A 472 -2.56 11.66 -23.67
C TYR A 472 -2.89 13.14 -23.55
N GLY A 473 -4.17 13.49 -23.46
CA GLY A 473 -4.61 14.89 -23.53
C GLY A 473 -4.30 15.55 -24.87
N ARG A 474 -4.30 14.78 -25.97
CA ARG A 474 -4.09 15.35 -27.32
C ARG A 474 -5.33 16.14 -27.71
N GLY A 475 -5.29 17.46 -27.54
CA GLY A 475 -6.41 18.35 -27.84
C GLY A 475 -7.59 18.27 -26.87
N CYS A 476 -7.40 17.68 -25.69
CA CYS A 476 -8.34 17.67 -24.57
C CYS A 476 -7.61 17.56 -23.22
N GLU A 477 -8.34 17.78 -22.13
CA GLU A 477 -7.85 17.39 -20.81
C GLU A 477 -7.80 15.86 -20.71
N PRO A 478 -6.69 15.26 -20.22
CA PRO A 478 -6.61 13.82 -20.03
C PRO A 478 -7.70 13.29 -19.08
N ASP A 479 -8.39 12.23 -19.50
CA ASP A 479 -9.36 11.49 -18.69
C ASP A 479 -9.15 9.97 -18.83
N PRO A 480 -8.31 9.37 -17.97
CA PRO A 480 -7.98 7.96 -18.05
C PRO A 480 -9.17 7.03 -17.81
N GLU A 481 -10.16 7.43 -16.99
CA GLU A 481 -11.34 6.60 -16.68
C GLU A 481 -12.26 6.51 -17.90
N VAL A 482 -12.54 7.65 -18.54
CA VAL A 482 -13.35 7.69 -19.76
C VAL A 482 -12.62 7.02 -20.91
N SER A 483 -11.30 7.21 -21.03
CA SER A 483 -10.50 6.50 -22.03
C SER A 483 -10.56 4.97 -21.88
N GLN A 484 -10.50 4.45 -20.64
CA GLN A 484 -10.64 3.02 -20.38
C GLN A 484 -12.03 2.50 -20.80
N ALA A 485 -13.09 3.26 -20.58
CA ALA A 485 -14.44 2.90 -21.02
C ALA A 485 -14.51 2.75 -22.55
N TRP A 486 -13.91 3.69 -23.29
CA TRP A 486 -13.82 3.62 -24.76
C TRP A 486 -12.97 2.45 -25.25
N TYR A 487 -11.84 2.15 -24.59
CA TYR A 487 -11.04 0.97 -24.88
C TYR A 487 -11.87 -0.32 -24.75
N ASN A 488 -12.54 -0.51 -23.62
CA ASN A 488 -13.33 -1.71 -23.34
C ASN A 488 -14.47 -1.89 -24.35
N ARG A 489 -15.11 -0.78 -24.74
CA ARG A 489 -16.14 -0.78 -25.76
C ARG A 489 -15.57 -1.18 -27.12
N ALA A 490 -14.47 -0.56 -27.54
CA ALA A 490 -13.86 -0.85 -28.84
C ALA A 490 -13.40 -2.31 -28.95
N PHE A 491 -12.76 -2.82 -27.89
CA PHE A 491 -12.29 -4.19 -27.81
C PHE A 491 -13.44 -5.21 -27.93
N ARG A 492 -14.57 -4.98 -27.25
CA ARG A 492 -15.78 -5.82 -27.37
C ARG A 492 -16.33 -5.81 -28.80
N VAL A 493 -16.41 -4.65 -29.44
CA VAL A 493 -16.95 -4.56 -30.80
C VAL A 493 -16.05 -5.29 -31.79
N PHE A 494 -14.73 -5.15 -31.70
CA PHE A 494 -13.81 -5.88 -32.58
C PHE A 494 -13.88 -7.41 -32.38
N LEU A 495 -13.92 -7.89 -31.13
CA LEU A 495 -14.07 -9.33 -30.88
C LEU A 495 -15.36 -9.89 -31.48
N ASN A 496 -16.47 -9.16 -31.37
CA ASN A 496 -17.73 -9.58 -31.96
C ASN A 496 -17.69 -9.49 -33.50
N ALA A 497 -17.07 -8.44 -34.07
CA ALA A 497 -16.98 -8.24 -35.51
C ALA A 497 -16.21 -9.38 -36.19
N GLU A 498 -15.15 -9.85 -35.54
CA GLU A 498 -14.36 -10.99 -35.99
C GLU A 498 -15.20 -12.28 -36.09
N THR A 499 -16.17 -12.50 -35.19
CA THR A 499 -17.06 -13.68 -35.27
C THR A 499 -18.04 -13.64 -36.46
N VAL A 500 -18.26 -12.45 -37.02
CA VAL A 500 -19.19 -12.23 -38.13
C VAL A 500 -18.45 -12.31 -39.46
N LYS A 501 -17.28 -11.67 -39.55
CA LYS A 501 -16.46 -11.63 -40.75
C LYS A 501 -14.99 -11.47 -40.37
N GLU A 502 -14.21 -12.51 -40.64
CA GLU A 502 -12.75 -12.49 -40.53
C GLU A 502 -12.19 -11.49 -41.55
N THR A 503 -11.44 -10.49 -41.08
CA THR A 503 -10.73 -9.56 -41.96
C THR A 503 -9.34 -9.24 -41.44
N ALA A 504 -8.39 -9.16 -42.36
CA ALA A 504 -6.98 -8.97 -42.04
C ALA A 504 -6.70 -7.69 -41.22
N TYR A 505 -7.49 -6.63 -41.47
CA TYR A 505 -7.39 -5.38 -40.72
C TYR A 505 -8.00 -5.47 -39.31
N LEU A 506 -9.11 -6.21 -39.11
CA LEU A 506 -9.67 -6.42 -37.76
C LEU A 506 -8.71 -7.24 -36.89
N GLU A 507 -8.13 -8.30 -37.46
CA GLU A 507 -7.11 -9.13 -36.80
C GLU A 507 -5.88 -8.28 -36.40
N TYR A 508 -5.41 -7.39 -37.28
CA TYR A 508 -4.38 -6.40 -36.94
C TYR A 508 -4.79 -5.53 -35.74
N ARG A 509 -5.99 -4.95 -35.75
CA ARG A 509 -6.46 -4.05 -34.69
C ARG A 509 -6.62 -4.79 -33.35
N LEU A 510 -7.13 -6.02 -33.36
CA LEU A 510 -7.18 -6.89 -32.18
C LEU A 510 -5.77 -7.18 -31.67
N GLY A 511 -4.85 -7.57 -32.56
CA GLY A 511 -3.44 -7.81 -32.23
C GLY A 511 -2.77 -6.61 -31.58
N LYS A 512 -3.03 -5.40 -32.09
CA LYS A 512 -2.57 -4.13 -31.51
C LYS A 512 -3.19 -3.87 -30.13
N LEU A 513 -4.50 -4.11 -29.95
CA LEU A 513 -5.16 -3.92 -28.65
C LEU A 513 -4.68 -4.89 -27.56
N TYR A 514 -4.32 -6.12 -27.91
CA TYR A 514 -3.71 -7.07 -26.97
C TYR A 514 -2.25 -6.76 -26.66
N TYR A 515 -1.55 -6.09 -27.57
CA TYR A 515 -0.19 -5.60 -27.37
C TYR A 515 -0.14 -4.35 -26.47
N ASP A 516 -1.20 -3.56 -26.49
CA ASP A 516 -1.35 -2.33 -25.75
C ASP A 516 -1.43 -2.58 -24.23
N ASP A 517 -0.68 -1.82 -23.44
CA ASP A 517 -0.55 -1.97 -21.99
C ASP A 517 -1.28 -0.87 -21.17
N LEU A 518 -2.00 0.04 -21.84
CA LEU A 518 -2.62 1.20 -21.19
C LEU A 518 -3.78 0.85 -20.23
N TYR A 519 -4.56 -0.17 -20.58
CA TYR A 519 -5.85 -0.46 -19.93
C TYR A 519 -6.09 -1.93 -19.59
N MET A 520 -5.29 -2.83 -20.15
CA MET A 520 -5.24 -4.25 -19.82
C MET A 520 -3.79 -4.70 -19.67
N GLU A 521 -3.57 -5.79 -18.92
CA GLU A 521 -2.25 -6.41 -18.88
C GLU A 521 -1.89 -6.90 -20.28
N LYS A 522 -0.80 -6.36 -20.84
CA LYS A 522 -0.23 -6.71 -22.14
C LYS A 522 -0.21 -8.23 -22.32
N ASN A 523 -0.91 -8.74 -23.33
CA ASN A 523 -0.96 -10.16 -23.64
C ASN A 523 -0.25 -10.43 -24.96
N LEU A 524 1.08 -10.60 -24.87
CA LEU A 524 1.94 -10.85 -26.02
C LEU A 524 1.55 -12.13 -26.79
N GLY A 525 1.11 -13.17 -26.09
CA GLY A 525 0.66 -14.41 -26.75
C GLY A 525 -0.59 -14.19 -27.61
N ALA A 526 -1.59 -13.49 -27.09
CA ALA A 526 -2.78 -13.13 -27.85
C ALA A 526 -2.47 -12.16 -28.99
N SER A 527 -1.60 -11.18 -28.74
CA SER A 527 -1.16 -10.24 -29.77
C SER A 527 -0.51 -10.96 -30.95
N VAL A 528 0.49 -11.82 -30.68
CA VAL A 528 1.16 -12.62 -31.70
C VAL A 528 0.17 -13.51 -32.45
N TYR A 529 -0.80 -14.12 -31.76
CA TYR A 529 -1.84 -14.93 -32.41
C TYR A 529 -2.63 -14.13 -33.45
N TRP A 530 -3.21 -12.99 -33.05
CA TRP A 530 -4.03 -12.17 -33.94
C TRP A 530 -3.23 -11.55 -35.08
N LEU A 531 -1.99 -11.12 -34.80
CA LEU A 531 -1.12 -10.56 -35.83
C LEU A 531 -0.65 -11.61 -36.84
N ASN A 532 -0.43 -12.86 -36.42
CA ASN A 532 -0.13 -13.94 -37.38
C ASN A 532 -1.29 -14.18 -38.34
N LEU A 533 -2.55 -14.11 -37.88
CA LEU A 533 -3.71 -14.24 -38.75
C LEU A 533 -3.77 -13.12 -39.79
N GLY A 534 -3.74 -11.86 -39.33
CA GLY A 534 -3.76 -10.69 -40.22
C GLY A 534 -2.59 -10.69 -41.20
N ALA A 535 -1.40 -11.08 -40.74
CA ALA A 535 -0.21 -11.19 -41.58
C ALA A 535 -0.33 -12.28 -42.64
N GLY A 536 -0.92 -13.43 -42.27
CA GLY A 536 -1.23 -14.54 -43.17
C GLY A 536 -2.28 -14.22 -44.21
N HIS A 537 -3.21 -13.32 -43.89
CA HIS A 537 -4.18 -12.75 -44.83
C HIS A 537 -3.62 -11.58 -45.66
N GLY A 538 -2.33 -11.29 -45.55
CA GLY A 538 -1.64 -10.30 -46.38
C GLY A 538 -1.64 -8.88 -45.84
N ASN A 539 -2.17 -8.61 -44.64
CA ASN A 539 -2.20 -7.26 -44.09
C ASN A 539 -0.79 -6.77 -43.75
N THR A 540 -0.34 -5.76 -44.48
CA THR A 540 1.00 -5.17 -44.38
C THR A 540 1.29 -4.61 -42.97
N TYR A 541 0.28 -4.07 -42.28
CA TYR A 541 0.43 -3.55 -40.92
C TYR A 541 0.64 -4.67 -39.89
N ALA A 542 -0.13 -5.76 -40.01
CA ALA A 542 0.06 -6.95 -39.20
C ALA A 542 1.45 -7.56 -39.41
N GLN A 543 1.91 -7.68 -40.66
CA GLN A 543 3.24 -8.16 -40.99
C GLN A 543 4.34 -7.28 -40.39
N TYR A 544 4.22 -5.96 -40.53
CA TYR A 544 5.17 -5.02 -39.94
C TYR A 544 5.23 -5.14 -38.42
N LEU A 545 4.07 -5.08 -37.75
CA LEU A 545 4.00 -5.14 -36.29
C LEU A 545 4.48 -6.48 -35.76
N LEU A 546 4.08 -7.58 -36.39
CA LEU A 546 4.54 -8.93 -36.03
C LEU A 546 6.06 -9.07 -36.21
N GLY A 547 6.60 -8.54 -37.31
CA GLY A 547 8.04 -8.46 -37.55
C GLY A 547 8.77 -7.73 -36.43
N LYS A 548 8.26 -6.55 -36.03
CA LYS A 548 8.78 -5.78 -34.88
C LYS A 548 8.70 -6.55 -33.57
N LEU A 549 7.56 -7.19 -33.27
CA LEU A 549 7.40 -7.96 -32.03
C LEU A 549 8.44 -9.07 -31.94
N TYR A 550 8.57 -9.88 -32.99
CA TYR A 550 9.55 -10.95 -33.02
C TYR A 550 10.99 -10.46 -32.92
N LEU A 551 11.31 -9.26 -33.41
CA LEU A 551 12.64 -8.70 -33.25
C LEU A 551 12.86 -8.12 -31.85
N PHE A 552 11.92 -7.34 -31.33
CA PHE A 552 12.23 -6.40 -30.24
C PHE A 552 11.60 -6.75 -28.90
N GLU A 553 10.60 -7.64 -28.86
CA GLU A 553 10.00 -8.10 -27.61
C GLU A 553 10.73 -9.34 -27.07
N PRO A 554 11.42 -9.25 -25.92
CA PRO A 554 12.26 -10.35 -25.44
C PRO A 554 11.52 -11.66 -25.22
N THR A 555 10.26 -11.59 -24.78
CA THR A 555 9.50 -12.78 -24.40
C THR A 555 8.98 -13.61 -25.57
N VAL A 556 8.89 -13.02 -26.75
CA VAL A 556 8.43 -13.68 -27.99
C VAL A 556 9.49 -13.66 -29.08
N ARG A 557 10.73 -13.31 -28.74
CA ARG A 557 11.78 -13.03 -29.72
C ARG A 557 12.07 -14.22 -30.64
N ASP A 558 12.06 -13.95 -31.94
CA ASP A 558 12.43 -14.87 -33.03
C ASP A 558 12.93 -14.05 -34.23
N ASP A 559 14.24 -13.84 -34.31
CA ASP A 559 14.83 -12.98 -35.34
C ASP A 559 14.57 -13.49 -36.77
N GLU A 560 14.45 -14.81 -36.97
CA GLU A 560 14.16 -15.41 -38.28
C GLU A 560 12.73 -15.07 -38.72
N SER A 561 11.75 -15.31 -37.85
CA SER A 561 10.34 -14.96 -38.09
C SER A 561 10.18 -13.44 -38.25
N GLY A 562 10.89 -12.65 -37.46
CA GLY A 562 10.89 -11.20 -37.54
C GLY A 562 11.35 -10.68 -38.91
N ILE A 563 12.49 -11.18 -39.39
CA ILE A 563 13.02 -10.86 -40.73
C ILE A 563 12.04 -11.29 -41.82
N PHE A 564 11.48 -12.50 -41.71
CA PHE A 564 10.54 -13.04 -42.69
C PHE A 564 9.32 -12.11 -42.88
N TRP A 565 8.67 -11.70 -41.78
CA TRP A 565 7.50 -10.84 -41.88
C TRP A 565 7.83 -9.42 -42.34
N LEU A 566 8.96 -8.86 -41.92
CA LEU A 566 9.42 -7.58 -42.46
C LEU A 566 9.74 -7.65 -43.95
N GLN A 567 10.28 -8.76 -44.46
CA GLN A 567 10.55 -8.91 -45.89
C GLN A 567 9.26 -8.94 -46.70
N ASN A 568 8.25 -9.71 -46.26
CA ASN A 568 6.93 -9.70 -46.90
C ASN A 568 6.30 -8.29 -46.90
N CYS A 569 6.47 -7.55 -45.81
CA CYS A 569 5.99 -6.18 -45.69
C CYS A 569 6.74 -5.20 -46.61
N ALA A 570 8.06 -5.35 -46.71
CA ALA A 570 8.92 -4.57 -47.59
C ALA A 570 8.64 -4.84 -49.08
N ASP A 571 8.38 -6.09 -49.44
CA ASP A 571 8.02 -6.50 -50.81
C ASP A 571 6.68 -5.88 -51.26
N GLN A 572 5.80 -5.56 -50.29
CA GLN A 572 4.55 -4.82 -50.50
C GLN A 572 4.74 -3.29 -50.51
N GLY A 573 5.98 -2.80 -50.44
CA GLY A 573 6.33 -1.40 -50.58
C GLY A 573 6.28 -0.59 -49.27
N ASN A 574 6.23 -1.24 -48.11
CA ASN A 574 6.28 -0.53 -46.83
C ASN A 574 7.70 0.05 -46.58
N PRO A 575 7.88 1.38 -46.56
CA PRO A 575 9.20 2.00 -46.45
C PRO A 575 9.85 1.78 -45.08
N TYR A 576 9.06 1.62 -44.01
CA TYR A 576 9.55 1.37 -42.67
C TYR A 576 10.14 -0.04 -42.54
N ALA A 577 9.48 -1.03 -43.16
CA ALA A 577 9.98 -2.39 -43.19
C ALA A 577 11.28 -2.50 -44.00
N VAL A 578 11.36 -1.81 -45.15
CA VAL A 578 12.60 -1.71 -45.96
C VAL A 578 13.72 -1.11 -45.12
N TYR A 579 13.50 0.06 -44.53
CA TYR A 579 14.52 0.75 -43.75
C TYR A 579 15.01 -0.12 -42.58
N LEU A 580 14.09 -0.72 -41.82
CA LEU A 580 14.43 -1.56 -40.67
C LEU A 580 15.29 -2.78 -41.06
N LEU A 581 15.05 -3.34 -42.25
CA LEU A 581 15.86 -4.43 -42.81
C LEU A 581 17.23 -3.96 -43.35
N GLU A 582 17.36 -2.71 -43.78
CA GLU A 582 18.63 -2.13 -44.24
C GLU A 582 19.56 -1.75 -43.06
N HIS A 583 18.99 -1.41 -41.91
CA HIS A 583 19.71 -0.91 -40.72
C HIS A 583 19.80 -1.94 -39.59
N LYS A 584 20.12 -3.20 -39.92
CA LYS A 584 20.17 -4.30 -38.93
C LYS A 584 21.23 -4.12 -37.85
N ASP A 585 22.26 -3.34 -38.14
CA ASP A 585 23.32 -2.99 -37.20
C ASP A 585 22.83 -2.09 -36.05
N GLU A 586 21.68 -1.43 -36.20
CA GLU A 586 21.09 -0.57 -35.17
C GLU A 586 20.12 -1.31 -34.24
N TRP A 587 19.68 -2.52 -34.60
CA TRP A 587 18.72 -3.30 -33.81
C TRP A 587 19.15 -3.51 -32.37
N GLY A 588 20.46 -3.70 -32.12
CA GLY A 588 20.95 -3.85 -30.76
C GLY A 588 20.79 -2.60 -29.90
N ARG A 589 20.92 -1.40 -30.49
CA ARG A 589 20.66 -0.15 -29.78
C ARG A 589 19.18 0.08 -29.52
N ILE A 590 18.35 -0.29 -30.47
CA ILE A 590 16.91 -0.18 -30.33
C ILE A 590 16.45 -1.09 -29.15
N ARG A 591 16.93 -2.34 -29.12
CA ARG A 591 16.67 -3.30 -28.00
C ARG A 591 17.22 -2.81 -26.66
N LEU A 592 18.41 -2.19 -26.67
CA LEU A 592 19.04 -1.57 -25.51
C LEU A 592 18.14 -0.50 -24.89
N ARG A 593 17.65 0.43 -25.72
CA ARG A 593 16.75 1.51 -25.32
C ARG A 593 15.43 0.96 -24.77
N SER A 594 14.83 -0.03 -25.44
CA SER A 594 13.62 -0.70 -24.95
C SER A 594 13.84 -1.40 -23.60
N GLY A 595 14.98 -2.05 -23.38
CA GLY A 595 15.32 -2.67 -22.09
C GLY A 595 15.50 -1.67 -20.96
N VAL A 596 16.14 -0.53 -21.25
CA VAL A 596 16.26 0.58 -20.30
C VAL A 596 14.88 1.11 -19.92
N ILE A 597 13.97 1.27 -20.88
CA ILE A 597 12.59 1.72 -20.64
C ILE A 597 11.83 0.70 -19.77
N ARG A 598 11.95 -0.60 -20.07
CA ARG A 598 11.39 -1.64 -19.19
C ARG A 598 11.94 -1.57 -17.77
N LEU A 599 13.22 -1.24 -17.56
CA LEU A 599 13.75 -1.02 -16.21
C LEU A 599 13.05 0.13 -15.48
N PHE A 600 12.74 1.23 -16.17
CA PHE A 600 11.99 2.34 -15.60
C PHE A 600 10.56 1.92 -15.23
N HIS A 601 9.85 1.18 -16.11
CA HIS A 601 8.54 0.62 -15.79
C HIS A 601 8.58 -0.34 -14.60
N HIS A 602 9.58 -1.21 -14.54
CA HIS A 602 9.75 -2.13 -13.41
C HIS A 602 10.08 -1.39 -12.11
N LEU A 603 10.88 -0.33 -12.17
CA LEU A 603 11.16 0.53 -11.02
C LEU A 603 9.88 1.19 -10.50
N SER A 604 9.09 1.76 -11.40
CA SER A 604 7.77 2.30 -11.11
C SER A 604 6.87 1.24 -10.43
N ALA A 605 6.79 0.03 -11.00
CA ALA A 605 6.06 -1.09 -10.40
C ALA A 605 6.58 -1.50 -9.02
N LEU A 606 7.89 -1.46 -8.78
CA LEU A 606 8.47 -1.77 -7.46
C LEU A 606 8.15 -0.74 -6.39
N PHE A 607 8.17 0.55 -6.74
CA PHE A 607 7.68 1.59 -5.84
C PHE A 607 6.21 1.33 -5.46
N ASN A 608 5.39 0.85 -6.42
CA ASN A 608 4.02 0.42 -6.15
C ASN A 608 3.91 -0.81 -5.22
N GLU A 609 4.71 -1.85 -5.46
CA GLU A 609 4.66 -3.09 -4.68
C GLU A 609 5.10 -2.89 -3.22
N GLN A 610 6.17 -2.12 -2.98
CA GLN A 610 6.72 -1.96 -1.63
C GLN A 610 5.79 -1.16 -0.72
N GLU A 611 5.09 -0.14 -1.23
CA GLU A 611 4.07 0.57 -0.44
C GLU A 611 2.82 -0.31 -0.19
N ASN A 612 2.42 -1.12 -1.17
CA ASN A 612 1.33 -2.09 -1.02
C ASN A 612 1.65 -3.19 0.00
N GLU A 613 2.89 -3.67 0.07
CA GLU A 613 3.31 -4.62 1.10
C GLU A 613 3.15 -4.04 2.52
N ASP A 614 3.49 -2.78 2.72
CA ASP A 614 3.39 -2.12 4.02
C ASP A 614 1.92 -1.85 4.40
N HIS A 615 1.07 -1.52 3.40
CA HIS A 615 -0.38 -1.46 3.54
C HIS A 615 -1.00 -2.85 3.85
N ASN A 616 -0.61 -3.90 3.13
CA ASN A 616 -1.13 -5.25 3.30
C ASN A 616 -0.70 -5.87 4.63
N LYS A 617 0.53 -5.62 5.10
CA LYS A 617 0.97 -6.01 6.45
C LYS A 617 0.08 -5.39 7.54
N MET A 618 -0.45 -4.19 7.30
CA MET A 618 -1.44 -3.56 8.18
C MET A 618 -2.81 -4.26 8.09
N HIS A 619 -3.31 -4.51 6.88
CA HIS A 619 -4.59 -5.22 6.68
C HIS A 619 -4.58 -6.65 7.24
N GLU A 620 -3.53 -7.43 7.00
CA GLU A 620 -3.39 -8.77 7.59
C GLU A 620 -3.35 -8.73 9.12
N TRP A 621 -2.79 -7.67 9.69
CA TRP A 621 -2.81 -7.45 11.13
C TRP A 621 -4.24 -7.12 11.62
N ILE A 622 -5.01 -6.32 10.86
CA ILE A 622 -6.43 -6.02 11.12
C ILE A 622 -7.27 -7.30 11.07
N ASP A 623 -7.11 -8.12 10.03
CA ASP A 623 -7.90 -9.33 9.84
C ASP A 623 -7.56 -10.41 10.85
N ARG A 624 -6.28 -10.54 11.22
CA ARG A 624 -5.87 -11.40 12.36
C ARG A 624 -6.49 -10.93 13.68
N LYS A 625 -6.68 -9.62 13.87
CA LYS A 625 -7.29 -9.05 15.08
C LYS A 625 -8.81 -9.18 15.08
N ARG A 626 -9.47 -8.93 13.94
CA ARG A 626 -10.91 -9.18 13.74
C ARG A 626 -11.21 -10.66 13.91
N GLY A 627 -10.41 -11.55 13.33
CA GLY A 627 -10.50 -12.99 13.50
C GLY A 627 -10.37 -13.44 14.96
N ARG A 628 -9.41 -12.86 15.72
CA ARG A 628 -9.31 -13.10 17.17
C ARG A 628 -10.54 -12.63 17.94
N LYS A 629 -11.01 -11.40 17.71
CA LYS A 629 -12.23 -10.88 18.35
C LYS A 629 -13.47 -11.70 17.99
N LEU A 630 -13.58 -12.15 16.74
CA LEU A 630 -14.68 -13.00 16.30
C LEU A 630 -14.61 -14.37 16.98
N LYS A 631 -13.40 -14.92 17.15
CA LYS A 631 -13.17 -16.17 17.88
C LYS A 631 -13.50 -16.03 19.36
N GLU A 632 -13.08 -14.94 20.01
CA GLU A 632 -13.43 -14.60 21.40
C GLU A 632 -14.94 -14.45 21.57
N LYS A 633 -15.61 -13.77 20.63
CA LYS A 633 -17.08 -13.61 20.63
C LYS A 633 -17.80 -14.94 20.41
N LYS A 634 -17.33 -15.79 19.50
CA LYS A 634 -17.87 -17.15 19.29
C LYS A 634 -17.72 -18.02 20.54
N ILE A 635 -16.56 -17.95 21.20
CA ILE A 635 -16.32 -18.65 22.47
C ILE A 635 -17.26 -18.12 23.57
N ALA A 636 -17.43 -16.80 23.68
CA ALA A 636 -18.35 -16.18 24.65
C ALA A 636 -19.83 -16.52 24.37
N GLN A 637 -20.18 -16.82 23.11
CA GLN A 637 -21.51 -17.26 22.70
C GLN A 637 -21.69 -18.79 22.77
N GLY A 638 -20.72 -19.54 23.31
CA GLY A 638 -20.79 -21.00 23.42
C GLY A 638 -20.60 -21.75 22.09
N ILE A 639 -20.27 -21.04 21.01
CA ILE A 639 -20.01 -21.61 19.69
C ILE A 639 -18.56 -22.11 19.68
N ARG A 640 -18.37 -23.40 19.96
CA ARG A 640 -17.07 -24.06 19.76
C ARG A 640 -16.80 -24.14 18.25
N GLY A 641 -15.70 -23.51 17.82
CA GLY A 641 -15.11 -23.69 16.50
C GLY A 641 -13.99 -24.72 16.55
#